data_AF-A0A956QVD6-F1
#
_entry.id   AF-A0A956QVD6-F1
#
_cell.length_a   1.000
_cell.length_b   1.000
_cell.length_c   1.000
_cell.angle_alpha   90.00
_cell.angle_beta   90.00
_cell.angle_gamma   90.00
#
_symmetry.space_group_name_H-M   'P 1'
#
loop_
_entity.id
_entity.type
_entity.pdbx_description
1 polymer ?
#
loop_
_entity_poly.entity_id
_entity_poly.type
_entity_poly.pdbx_seq_one_letter_code
_entity_poly.pdbx_strand_id
1 'polypeptide(L)'
;MTPPLEVGNNSIVARETPEPRTQEKGGSGKPPLDSGTEAGQNQIRGFLRSDTASPYLPTVQMNDYFGLSGETGLGELGDWKNMAGIAAGAESGTEAENKAEIKTEVKSGDGRRVFRRSADGTYQCETGQGNAGIEGFDPEKQKITDVEAEGDAGLKLTLADGSIIRSRGDGSSLVYPDESAFKSDHPATVHRKGKKSFDVNWDEGNENRIKDISLNQHFYQVKDDLWSTDPNSKSGWHGRMEFDGRTGELRITPLSGKDANVTTVSRPDGRTETLKPDGSMSMDLQFEGEESNRQFEFASGFPPEGGTLKPQKMTVDADGSKSVYSLRADGKYELDGKVVDADIQVQRDSEGRYSYSFVDHASGFEKHCRDGFVSVEDPKNQLSTTRQDGRYESVSEAGLDYRFVYDSEGKLESFEDQGANRLWTRDESGAFKDAPLDATRPYESPGTIEAAIVGNSDLDGLQKSRMLRDARTVAGREDLPESEKQEFFAQAQRLLDTPPGSKMTAKQRADLAEQLLWHAARPDRNEQGRHSTCNVTTVRGMFLYDKPSVVGKVVADVSETGAVKTQDGSTIRPPMSSLLPREGSSEAKFPPEPGQRTWLGQVWDVTAVNTYYQRQTTDPTGQRVAKGSLYFKQEAPDGGSDHGERICKQVNGTEYVLGKRMNGNGAVSNFDGPSMYEDRFLDVYHQLSGEIPSGRMLAHKDKYVGDRSRFKALGGVSIDSEGDLEKTLTGAHFPVIVKLNTGLVELRKREQDRLDRGEDRSGATRPAGGEHVLLVTGYDPQSKTVSVDNSWSPIYDFRSRAELASAGVDADRKVAMTVGDLYSSMKDTTAGESFNWIWRHR
;
A
#
# COMPACT_ATOMS: atom_id res chain seq x y z
N MET A 1 29.96 -54.20 -22.71
CA MET A 1 31.24 -54.16 -21.99
C MET A 1 31.37 -52.77 -21.44
N THR A 2 31.08 -52.65 -20.15
CA THR A 2 31.02 -51.40 -19.38
C THR A 2 31.69 -51.74 -18.04
N PRO A 3 32.67 -50.98 -17.54
CA PRO A 3 33.36 -51.32 -16.31
C PRO A 3 32.54 -50.92 -15.07
N PRO A 4 32.74 -51.59 -13.92
CA PRO A 4 31.90 -51.40 -12.73
C PRO A 4 32.36 -50.22 -11.87
N LEU A 5 31.38 -49.58 -11.22
CA LEU A 5 31.52 -48.56 -10.18
C LEU A 5 31.95 -49.20 -8.86
N GLU A 6 33.06 -48.70 -8.29
CA GLU A 6 33.45 -48.95 -6.90
C GLU A 6 32.64 -48.07 -5.94
N VAL A 7 32.07 -48.70 -4.92
CA VAL A 7 31.37 -48.06 -3.80
C VAL A 7 32.38 -47.85 -2.67
N GLY A 8 32.77 -46.59 -2.44
CA GLY A 8 33.60 -46.20 -1.30
C GLY A 8 32.75 -45.89 -0.06
N ASN A 9 32.89 -46.73 0.97
CA ASN A 9 32.39 -46.47 2.32
C ASN A 9 33.18 -45.32 2.96
N ASN A 10 32.51 -44.24 3.35
CA ASN A 10 33.07 -43.24 4.26
C ASN A 10 32.31 -43.23 5.58
N SER A 11 33.06 -43.56 6.63
CA SER A 11 32.73 -43.58 8.04
C SER A 11 32.40 -42.19 8.59
N ILE A 12 31.28 -42.12 9.31
CA ILE A 12 30.84 -40.98 10.11
C ILE A 12 31.74 -40.88 11.36
N VAL A 13 32.48 -39.77 11.48
CA VAL A 13 33.17 -39.39 12.73
C VAL A 13 32.24 -38.45 13.49
N ALA A 14 31.70 -38.93 14.61
CA ALA A 14 30.95 -38.13 15.57
C ALA A 14 31.89 -37.12 16.25
N ARG A 15 31.53 -35.83 16.22
CA ARG A 15 32.20 -34.79 17.01
C ARG A 15 31.52 -34.71 18.37
N GLU A 16 32.31 -34.98 19.41
CA GLU A 16 31.95 -34.81 20.81
C GLU A 16 31.81 -33.32 21.18
N THR A 17 30.72 -32.99 21.85
CA THR A 17 30.43 -31.73 22.54
C THR A 17 31.27 -31.61 23.81
N PRO A 18 31.86 -30.46 24.15
CA PRO A 18 32.47 -30.26 25.45
C PRO A 18 31.46 -29.71 26.47
N GLU A 19 31.31 -30.44 27.58
CA GLU A 19 30.60 -30.01 28.79
C GLU A 19 31.33 -28.88 29.55
N PRO A 20 30.60 -28.10 30.38
CA PRO A 20 31.12 -26.90 31.04
C PRO A 20 31.93 -27.24 32.30
N ARG A 21 33.13 -26.64 32.41
CA ARG A 21 33.92 -26.65 33.65
C ARG A 21 33.38 -25.64 34.65
N THR A 22 32.96 -26.13 35.80
CA THR A 22 32.87 -25.38 37.06
C THR A 22 34.24 -25.30 37.72
N GLN A 23 34.64 -24.13 38.20
CA GLN A 23 35.64 -23.98 39.26
C GLN A 23 35.32 -22.80 40.17
N GLU A 24 35.23 -23.11 41.46
CA GLU A 24 35.05 -22.20 42.59
C GLU A 24 36.36 -21.49 43.01
N LYS A 25 36.16 -20.30 43.59
CA LYS A 25 36.89 -19.66 44.71
C LYS A 25 38.32 -19.13 44.52
N GLY A 26 38.45 -17.83 44.79
CA GLY A 26 39.53 -17.26 45.59
C GLY A 26 40.07 -15.93 45.07
N GLY A 27 39.99 -14.87 45.88
CA GLY A 27 40.84 -13.68 45.69
C GLY A 27 40.19 -12.33 45.95
N SER A 28 40.11 -11.95 47.22
CA SER A 28 39.90 -10.58 47.69
C SER A 28 41.10 -9.68 47.34
N GLY A 29 40.88 -8.53 46.72
CA GLY A 29 41.92 -7.52 46.50
C GLY A 29 41.35 -6.15 46.16
N LYS A 30 41.18 -5.28 47.17
CA LYS A 30 41.10 -3.82 47.01
C LYS A 30 42.46 -3.27 46.57
N PRO A 31 42.50 -2.20 45.77
CA PRO A 31 43.37 -1.06 46.14
C PRO A 31 42.71 0.31 45.76
N PRO A 32 43.35 1.48 45.94
CA PRO A 32 42.99 2.40 47.01
C PRO A 32 42.38 3.71 46.51
N LEU A 33 41.73 4.43 47.43
CA LEU A 33 41.50 5.86 47.35
C LEU A 33 42.85 6.58 47.31
N ASP A 34 42.97 7.57 46.41
CA ASP A 34 43.96 8.62 46.57
C ASP A 34 43.29 9.99 46.42
N SER A 35 43.66 10.85 47.36
CA SER A 35 43.14 12.17 47.65
C SER A 35 43.99 13.24 46.95
N GLY A 36 43.35 14.21 46.31
CA GLY A 36 44.01 15.38 45.75
C GLY A 36 43.09 16.60 45.75
N THR A 37 43.14 17.35 46.84
CA THR A 37 42.60 18.70 47.03
C THR A 37 43.48 19.75 46.36
N GLU A 38 42.89 20.74 45.68
CA GLU A 38 43.12 22.20 45.80
C GLU A 38 42.35 22.91 44.66
N ALA A 39 41.31 23.68 44.98
CA ALA A 39 41.34 25.11 45.29
C ALA A 39 41.24 26.00 44.04
N GLY A 40 40.08 26.61 43.87
CA GLY A 40 39.79 27.58 42.79
C GLY A 40 38.42 28.21 43.02
N GLN A 41 38.29 28.95 44.13
CA GLN A 41 37.15 29.83 44.38
C GLN A 41 37.12 30.95 43.34
N ASN A 42 35.97 31.16 42.71
CA ASN A 42 35.50 32.51 42.37
C ASN A 42 33.98 32.55 42.49
N GLN A 43 33.54 33.25 43.54
CA GLN A 43 32.20 33.81 43.67
C GLN A 43 31.97 34.84 42.56
N ILE A 44 30.73 35.00 42.09
CA ILE A 44 29.97 36.27 42.21
C ILE A 44 28.58 36.15 41.56
N ARG A 45 27.58 36.44 42.40
CA ARG A 45 26.26 37.06 42.18
C ARG A 45 25.27 36.43 41.19
N GLY A 46 24.17 35.98 41.80
CA GLY A 46 22.90 35.80 41.12
C GLY A 46 22.24 37.12 40.71
N PHE A 47 21.33 36.99 39.75
CA PHE A 47 20.22 37.91 39.56
C PHE A 47 18.99 37.09 39.16
N LEU A 48 18.00 37.11 40.05
CA LEU A 48 16.59 36.85 39.74
C LEU A 48 16.10 38.00 38.84
N ARG A 49 15.48 37.69 37.70
CA ARG A 49 14.41 38.52 37.13
C ARG A 49 13.36 37.63 36.45
N SER A 50 12.13 37.88 36.88
CA SER A 50 10.86 37.44 36.30
C SER A 50 10.46 38.34 35.12
N ASP A 51 9.40 37.88 34.44
CA ASP A 51 8.38 38.63 33.69
C ASP A 51 8.48 38.68 32.15
N THR A 52 7.60 37.86 31.55
CA THR A 52 6.60 38.16 30.49
C THR A 52 6.98 39.02 29.28
N ALA A 53 6.87 38.44 28.07
CA ALA A 53 6.13 39.03 26.93
C ALA A 53 6.12 38.12 25.67
N SER A 54 4.90 37.81 25.21
CA SER A 54 4.36 37.70 23.84
C SER A 54 5.03 36.88 22.69
N PRO A 55 4.22 36.22 21.83
CA PRO A 55 4.70 35.45 20.68
C PRO A 55 4.86 36.31 19.42
N TYR A 56 5.87 36.00 18.61
CA TYR A 56 6.01 36.50 17.23
C TYR A 56 5.69 35.38 16.24
N LEU A 57 4.58 35.55 15.51
CA LEU A 57 4.36 34.99 14.19
C LEU A 57 4.96 35.95 13.15
N PRO A 58 5.62 35.47 12.09
CA PRO A 58 5.70 36.20 10.85
C PRO A 58 4.86 35.47 9.78
N THR A 59 3.69 36.03 9.51
CA THR A 59 3.00 35.88 8.23
C THR A 59 3.77 36.73 7.21
N VAL A 60 4.34 36.10 6.17
CA VAL A 60 4.83 36.80 4.98
C VAL A 60 3.95 36.38 3.81
N GLN A 61 3.06 37.28 3.41
CA GLN A 61 2.39 37.25 2.11
C GLN A 61 3.23 38.06 1.12
N MET A 62 3.54 37.45 -0.03
CA MET A 62 3.84 38.15 -1.28
C MET A 62 2.71 37.86 -2.26
N ASN A 63 2.04 38.91 -2.75
CA ASN A 63 1.13 38.88 -3.89
C ASN A 63 1.87 39.34 -5.15
N ASP A 64 1.56 38.73 -6.31
CA ASP A 64 0.91 39.40 -7.46
C ASP A 64 0.85 38.46 -8.69
N TYR A 65 -0.36 38.05 -9.14
CA TYR A 65 -1.01 38.55 -10.37
C TYR A 65 -2.31 37.80 -10.78
N PHE A 66 -3.33 38.60 -11.15
CA PHE A 66 -4.67 38.34 -11.76
C PHE A 66 -5.64 37.42 -10.98
N GLY A 67 -6.86 37.80 -10.59
CA GLY A 67 -7.73 38.94 -10.90
C GLY A 67 -9.16 38.44 -11.11
N LEU A 68 -10.07 38.67 -10.16
CA LEU A 68 -11.49 39.06 -10.34
C LEU A 68 -12.24 39.02 -8.98
N SER A 69 -13.11 40.01 -8.82
CA SER A 69 -13.75 40.53 -7.62
C SER A 69 -15.02 39.79 -7.17
N GLY A 70 -15.33 39.83 -5.86
CA GLY A 70 -16.66 39.53 -5.34
C GLY A 70 -16.78 39.44 -3.81
N GLU A 71 -16.85 40.60 -3.16
CA GLU A 71 -17.66 40.98 -1.97
C GLU A 71 -18.05 40.01 -0.82
N THR A 72 -17.94 40.57 0.41
CA THR A 72 -18.63 40.28 1.70
C THR A 72 -18.25 38.99 2.45
N GLY A 73 -18.16 38.92 3.78
CA GLY A 73 -18.39 39.84 4.89
C GLY A 73 -17.96 39.16 6.19
N LEU A 74 -17.45 39.93 7.15
CA LEU A 74 -17.05 39.47 8.49
C LEU A 74 -18.29 39.15 9.34
N GLY A 75 -18.23 38.03 10.08
CA GLY A 75 -19.21 37.62 11.07
C GLY A 75 -18.50 36.98 12.27
N GLU A 76 -18.65 37.64 13.41
CA GLU A 76 -18.04 37.48 14.73
C GLU A 76 -18.30 36.17 15.51
N LEU A 77 -17.35 35.92 16.44
CA LEU A 77 -17.49 35.51 17.86
C LEU A 77 -18.04 34.12 18.26
N GLY A 78 -17.35 33.51 19.25
CA GLY A 78 -17.95 32.50 20.13
C GLY A 78 -17.01 31.67 21.01
N ASP A 79 -16.25 32.30 21.90
CA ASP A 79 -15.57 31.68 23.05
C ASP A 79 -16.56 31.01 24.01
N TRP A 80 -16.35 29.76 24.49
CA TRP A 80 -16.81 29.32 25.83
C TRP A 80 -15.89 28.24 26.43
N LYS A 81 -15.25 28.59 27.56
CA LYS A 81 -14.66 27.69 28.58
C LYS A 81 -15.74 27.28 29.58
N ASN A 82 -15.64 26.05 30.11
CA ASN A 82 -15.64 25.68 31.54
C ASN A 82 -16.25 24.28 31.77
N MET A 83 -15.50 23.35 32.34
CA MET A 83 -15.51 23.08 33.80
C MET A 83 -14.59 21.90 34.15
N ALA A 84 -13.81 22.09 35.21
CA ALA A 84 -13.07 21.07 35.94
C ALA A 84 -13.69 20.93 37.35
N GLY A 85 -13.67 19.73 37.93
CA GLY A 85 -14.05 19.56 39.34
C GLY A 85 -14.25 18.12 39.85
N ILE A 86 -13.12 17.44 40.10
CA ILE A 86 -12.76 16.64 41.31
C ILE A 86 -13.87 15.86 42.07
N ALA A 87 -13.66 14.54 42.24
CA ALA A 87 -13.61 13.88 43.56
C ALA A 87 -13.13 12.41 43.47
N ALA A 88 -12.21 12.05 44.36
CA ALA A 88 -11.75 10.70 44.64
C ALA A 88 -12.42 10.17 45.92
N GLY A 89 -12.63 8.85 46.01
CA GLY A 89 -13.06 8.16 47.23
C GLY A 89 -13.30 6.67 46.99
N ALA A 90 -12.60 5.84 47.76
CA ALA A 90 -12.50 4.39 47.63
C ALA A 90 -13.61 3.61 48.37
N GLU A 91 -13.90 2.38 47.94
CA GLU A 91 -13.79 1.12 48.71
C GLU A 91 -14.79 0.01 48.28
N SER A 92 -14.26 -1.22 48.29
CA SER A 92 -14.91 -2.51 48.58
C SER A 92 -15.71 -3.23 47.49
N GLY A 93 -15.55 -4.56 47.46
CA GLY A 93 -16.57 -5.49 46.92
C GLY A 93 -16.04 -6.55 45.96
N THR A 94 -15.43 -7.61 46.51
CA THR A 94 -15.27 -8.90 45.83
C THR A 94 -16.62 -9.61 45.74
N GLU A 95 -17.16 -9.80 44.54
CA GLU A 95 -18.17 -10.83 44.24
C GLU A 95 -17.77 -11.55 42.95
N ALA A 96 -17.28 -12.77 43.12
CA ALA A 96 -17.16 -13.76 42.07
C ALA A 96 -18.18 -14.85 42.38
N GLU A 97 -19.30 -14.90 41.65
CA GLU A 97 -20.12 -16.10 41.50
C GLU A 97 -21.12 -15.94 40.33
N ASN A 98 -21.29 -17.03 39.58
CA ASN A 98 -22.29 -17.28 38.52
C ASN A 98 -22.13 -16.57 37.16
N LYS A 99 -21.06 -16.90 36.42
CA LYS A 99 -21.14 -16.92 34.94
C LYS A 99 -21.81 -18.23 34.49
N ALA A 100 -23.14 -18.21 34.42
CA ALA A 100 -23.85 -19.16 33.57
C ALA A 100 -23.45 -18.90 32.11
N GLU A 101 -23.11 -19.96 31.40
CA GLU A 101 -22.70 -19.94 29.99
C GLU A 101 -23.86 -19.41 29.12
N ILE A 102 -23.77 -18.15 28.67
CA ILE A 102 -24.74 -17.54 27.74
C ILE A 102 -24.50 -18.17 26.37
N LYS A 103 -25.45 -18.98 25.89
CA LYS A 103 -25.24 -19.78 24.67
C LYS A 103 -25.69 -19.14 23.35
N THR A 104 -26.40 -18.01 23.35
CA THR A 104 -26.80 -17.36 22.09
C THR A 104 -27.17 -15.89 22.30
N GLU A 105 -26.49 -14.99 21.59
CA GLU A 105 -26.75 -13.56 21.53
C GLU A 105 -27.23 -13.21 20.12
N VAL A 106 -28.37 -12.51 19.99
CA VAL A 106 -28.88 -12.01 18.71
C VAL A 106 -28.94 -10.49 18.77
N LYS A 107 -28.25 -9.81 17.85
CA LYS A 107 -28.22 -8.34 17.77
C LYS A 107 -29.14 -7.87 16.64
N SER A 108 -29.82 -6.75 16.84
CA SER A 108 -30.41 -6.01 15.72
C SER A 108 -29.33 -5.55 14.75
N GLY A 109 -29.66 -5.37 13.47
CA GLY A 109 -28.69 -4.90 12.46
C GLY A 109 -28.10 -3.52 12.75
N ASP A 110 -28.81 -2.66 13.50
CA ASP A 110 -28.31 -1.37 13.99
C ASP A 110 -27.46 -1.47 15.27
N GLY A 111 -27.29 -2.67 15.83
CA GLY A 111 -26.55 -2.93 17.07
C GLY A 111 -27.16 -2.36 18.35
N ARG A 112 -28.33 -1.72 18.29
CA ARG A 112 -28.95 -1.03 19.44
C ARG A 112 -29.71 -1.95 20.38
N ARG A 113 -30.12 -3.13 19.91
CA ARG A 113 -30.87 -4.12 20.69
C ARG A 113 -30.09 -5.43 20.73
N VAL A 114 -29.88 -5.95 21.93
CA VAL A 114 -29.21 -7.23 22.15
C VAL A 114 -30.18 -8.17 22.86
N PHE A 115 -30.54 -9.26 22.21
CA PHE A 115 -31.39 -10.30 22.78
C PHE A 115 -30.53 -11.44 23.30
N ARG A 116 -30.68 -11.75 24.59
CA ARG A 116 -29.98 -12.86 25.24
C ARG A 116 -30.97 -13.92 25.67
N ARG A 117 -30.65 -15.16 25.34
CA ARG A 117 -31.48 -16.31 25.75
C ARG A 117 -31.26 -16.61 27.23
N SER A 118 -32.30 -16.52 28.05
CA SER A 118 -32.29 -16.91 29.46
C SER A 118 -32.35 -18.44 29.62
N ALA A 119 -32.05 -18.90 30.84
CA ALA A 119 -32.00 -20.33 31.17
C ALA A 119 -33.36 -21.07 31.00
N ASP A 120 -34.48 -20.33 31.04
CA ASP A 120 -35.82 -20.87 30.78
C ASP A 120 -36.18 -20.95 29.28
N GLY A 121 -35.23 -20.62 28.41
CA GLY A 121 -35.37 -20.69 26.96
C GLY A 121 -36.00 -19.45 26.31
N THR A 122 -36.41 -18.46 27.09
CA THR A 122 -36.95 -17.18 26.59
C THR A 122 -35.83 -16.18 26.27
N TYR A 123 -36.16 -15.08 25.59
CA TYR A 123 -35.21 -14.01 25.27
C TYR A 123 -35.51 -12.74 26.06
N GLN A 124 -34.45 -12.13 26.61
CA GLN A 124 -34.50 -10.80 27.22
C GLN A 124 -33.78 -9.79 26.34
N CYS A 125 -34.42 -8.64 26.09
CA CYS A 125 -33.83 -7.54 25.34
C CYS A 125 -33.08 -6.61 26.30
N GLU A 126 -31.79 -6.43 26.07
CA GLU A 126 -31.00 -5.37 26.70
C GLU A 126 -30.92 -4.19 25.74
N THR A 127 -31.61 -3.10 26.08
CA THR A 127 -31.47 -1.80 25.39
C THR A 127 -30.48 -0.92 26.14
N GLY A 128 -29.47 -0.39 25.46
CA GLY A 128 -28.59 0.63 26.03
C GLY A 128 -29.37 1.92 26.30
N GLN A 129 -29.49 2.30 27.58
CA GLN A 129 -30.01 3.58 28.11
C GLN A 129 -31.08 4.28 27.26
N GLY A 130 -32.34 3.93 27.52
CA GLY A 130 -33.53 4.61 27.03
C GLY A 130 -34.57 3.60 26.57
N ASN A 131 -35.64 3.41 27.36
CA ASN A 131 -36.77 2.53 27.05
C ASN A 131 -37.58 3.09 25.87
N ALA A 132 -37.04 3.07 24.66
CA ALA A 132 -37.85 3.11 23.45
C ALA A 132 -38.52 1.73 23.34
N GLY A 133 -39.71 1.60 23.94
CA GLY A 133 -40.50 0.38 23.89
C GLY A 133 -40.71 -0.06 22.44
N ILE A 134 -40.66 -1.37 22.20
CA ILE A 134 -41.14 -1.94 20.94
C ILE A 134 -42.64 -1.69 20.91
N GLU A 135 -43.12 -0.92 19.94
CA GLU A 135 -44.54 -0.57 19.84
C GLU A 135 -45.38 -1.86 19.70
N GLY A 136 -46.33 -2.06 20.62
CA GLY A 136 -47.14 -3.28 20.70
C GLY A 136 -46.54 -4.44 21.51
N PHE A 137 -45.35 -4.27 22.12
CA PHE A 137 -44.74 -5.24 23.03
C PHE A 137 -44.76 -4.74 24.48
N ASP A 138 -45.40 -5.51 25.37
CA ASP A 138 -45.38 -5.29 26.81
C ASP A 138 -44.46 -6.32 27.48
N PRO A 139 -43.22 -5.96 27.85
CA PRO A 139 -42.24 -6.90 28.39
C PRO A 139 -42.66 -7.51 29.74
N GLU A 140 -43.63 -6.92 30.45
CA GLU A 140 -44.15 -7.49 31.69
C GLU A 140 -45.22 -8.57 31.44
N LYS A 141 -45.88 -8.54 30.27
CA LYS A 141 -47.00 -9.44 29.94
C LYS A 141 -46.69 -10.44 28.85
N GLN A 142 -45.70 -10.16 28.00
CA GLN A 142 -45.39 -10.96 26.82
C GLN A 142 -43.97 -11.50 26.92
N LYS A 143 -43.83 -12.82 26.75
CA LYS A 143 -42.54 -13.52 26.74
C LYS A 143 -42.11 -13.78 25.31
N ILE A 144 -40.86 -13.46 24.99
CA ILE A 144 -40.26 -13.75 23.68
C ILE A 144 -39.71 -15.18 23.71
N THR A 145 -40.20 -16.04 22.83
CA THR A 145 -39.77 -17.44 22.71
C THR A 145 -38.76 -17.64 21.59
N ASP A 146 -38.73 -16.76 20.59
CA ASP A 146 -37.77 -16.82 19.49
C ASP A 146 -37.41 -15.44 18.94
N VAL A 147 -36.18 -15.31 18.42
CA VAL A 147 -35.64 -14.08 17.82
C VAL A 147 -34.85 -14.44 16.56
N GLU A 148 -35.34 -14.02 15.41
CA GLU A 148 -34.70 -14.21 14.11
C GLU A 148 -34.27 -12.85 13.55
N ALA A 149 -33.03 -12.75 13.05
CA ALA A 149 -32.57 -11.56 12.33
C ALA A 149 -33.09 -11.59 10.88
N GLU A 150 -33.65 -10.49 10.41
CA GLU A 150 -34.22 -10.37 9.05
C GLU A 150 -33.54 -9.24 8.26
N GLY A 151 -32.57 -9.60 7.41
CA GLY A 151 -31.83 -8.64 6.57
C GLY A 151 -31.01 -7.62 7.36
N ASP A 152 -30.68 -6.49 6.72
CA ASP A 152 -29.65 -5.56 7.23
C ASP A 152 -30.07 -4.75 8.47
N ALA A 153 -31.36 -4.76 8.85
CA ALA A 153 -31.85 -4.01 10.01
C ALA A 153 -33.13 -4.55 10.68
N GLY A 154 -33.73 -5.63 10.17
CA GLY A 154 -34.99 -6.18 10.70
C GLY A 154 -34.79 -7.25 11.77
N LEU A 155 -35.79 -7.38 12.64
CA LEU A 155 -35.87 -8.46 13.64
C LEU A 155 -37.28 -9.03 13.62
N LYS A 156 -37.40 -10.35 13.74
CA LYS A 156 -38.66 -11.05 13.99
C LYS A 156 -38.62 -11.63 15.40
N LEU A 157 -39.59 -11.25 16.22
CA LEU A 157 -39.79 -11.75 17.57
C LEU A 157 -41.04 -12.64 17.56
N THR A 158 -40.91 -13.87 18.04
CA THR A 158 -42.08 -14.72 18.31
C THR A 158 -42.40 -14.67 19.79
N LEU A 159 -43.66 -14.40 20.11
CA LEU A 159 -44.16 -14.33 21.48
C LEU A 159 -44.74 -15.67 21.92
N ALA A 160 -44.84 -15.88 23.23
CA ALA A 160 -45.35 -17.12 23.82
C ALA A 160 -46.82 -17.43 23.46
N ASP A 161 -47.61 -16.42 23.07
CA ASP A 161 -48.99 -16.58 22.59
C ASP A 161 -49.08 -16.92 21.10
N GLY A 162 -47.95 -17.02 20.39
CA GLY A 162 -47.86 -17.32 18.97
C GLY A 162 -47.87 -16.08 18.05
N SER A 163 -48.12 -14.89 18.61
CA SER A 163 -48.03 -13.64 17.87
C SER A 163 -46.59 -13.30 17.49
N ILE A 164 -46.43 -12.52 16.43
CA ILE A 164 -45.14 -12.19 15.85
C ILE A 164 -45.01 -10.68 15.73
N ILE A 165 -43.88 -10.14 16.20
CA ILE A 165 -43.52 -8.74 16.03
C ILE A 165 -42.37 -8.66 15.04
N ARG A 166 -42.54 -7.93 13.93
CA ARG A 166 -41.45 -7.66 12.98
C ARG A 166 -41.05 -6.19 13.03
N SER A 167 -39.79 -5.92 13.35
CA SER A 167 -39.18 -4.60 13.31
C SER A 167 -38.70 -4.31 11.88
N ARG A 168 -39.06 -3.14 11.36
CA ARG A 168 -38.51 -2.61 10.12
C ARG A 168 -37.20 -1.87 10.40
N GLY A 169 -36.38 -1.68 9.38
CA GLY A 169 -35.11 -0.96 9.49
C GLY A 169 -35.24 0.53 9.82
N ASP A 170 -36.46 1.08 9.73
CA ASP A 170 -36.79 2.45 10.16
C ASP A 170 -37.18 2.55 11.65
N GLY A 171 -37.16 1.43 12.39
CA GLY A 171 -37.48 1.37 13.80
C GLY A 171 -38.96 1.13 14.12
N SER A 172 -39.86 1.15 13.13
CA SER A 172 -41.27 0.80 13.32
C SER A 172 -41.46 -0.71 13.50
N SER A 173 -42.49 -1.12 14.25
CA SER A 173 -42.80 -2.54 14.50
C SER A 173 -44.26 -2.82 14.15
N LEU A 174 -44.51 -3.97 13.54
CA LEU A 174 -45.87 -4.46 13.26
C LEU A 174 -46.12 -5.77 14.01
N VAL A 175 -47.32 -5.90 14.58
CA VAL A 175 -47.75 -7.08 15.34
C VAL A 175 -48.73 -7.88 14.48
N TYR A 176 -48.44 -9.17 14.31
CA TYR A 176 -49.30 -10.12 13.64
C TYR A 176 -49.76 -11.20 14.63
N PRO A 177 -51.01 -11.67 14.56
CA PRO A 177 -51.49 -12.71 15.46
C PRO A 177 -50.76 -14.05 15.28
N ASP A 178 -50.23 -14.33 14.08
CA ASP A 178 -49.36 -15.46 13.78
C ASP A 178 -48.61 -15.24 12.44
N GLU A 179 -47.75 -16.20 12.08
CA GLU A 179 -46.99 -16.20 10.81
C GLU A 179 -47.89 -16.29 9.57
N SER A 180 -49.09 -16.89 9.69
CA SER A 180 -50.01 -17.04 8.56
C SER A 180 -50.68 -15.72 8.21
N ALA A 181 -51.07 -14.92 9.21
CA ALA A 181 -51.59 -13.57 9.02
C ALA A 181 -50.55 -12.67 8.33
N PHE A 182 -49.28 -12.76 8.74
CA PHE A 182 -48.20 -12.07 8.04
C PHE A 182 -48.09 -12.49 6.58
N LYS A 183 -48.03 -13.80 6.29
CA LYS A 183 -47.96 -14.34 4.92
C LYS A 183 -49.20 -14.03 4.07
N SER A 184 -50.35 -13.83 4.69
CA SER A 184 -51.58 -13.42 4.00
C SER A 184 -51.55 -11.95 3.59
N ASP A 185 -51.02 -11.08 4.45
CA ASP A 185 -50.83 -9.65 4.15
C ASP A 185 -49.64 -9.40 3.22
N HIS A 186 -48.74 -10.39 3.10
CA HIS A 186 -47.52 -10.35 2.31
C HIS A 186 -47.37 -11.67 1.51
N PRO A 187 -48.30 -11.96 0.56
CA PRO A 187 -48.27 -13.20 -0.20
C PRO A 187 -46.94 -13.30 -0.96
N ALA A 188 -46.31 -14.47 -0.90
CA ALA A 188 -44.96 -14.70 -1.39
C ALA A 188 -44.79 -14.29 -2.86
N THR A 189 -44.27 -13.10 -3.09
CA THR A 189 -43.55 -12.77 -4.32
C THR A 189 -42.29 -13.63 -4.35
N VAL A 190 -41.94 -14.13 -5.53
CA VAL A 190 -40.75 -14.98 -5.76
C VAL A 190 -39.50 -14.24 -5.25
N HIS A 191 -39.06 -14.57 -4.04
CA HIS A 191 -37.80 -14.10 -3.50
C HIS A 191 -36.66 -14.79 -4.23
N ARG A 192 -36.09 -14.12 -5.25
CA ARG A 192 -34.67 -14.33 -5.57
C ARG A 192 -33.88 -13.67 -4.44
N LYS A 193 -33.21 -14.50 -3.64
CA LYS A 193 -32.24 -14.08 -2.62
C LYS A 193 -31.32 -13.00 -3.21
N GLY A 194 -31.29 -11.82 -2.60
CA GLY A 194 -30.36 -10.73 -2.93
C GLY A 194 -30.93 -9.52 -3.69
N LYS A 195 -32.22 -9.50 -4.08
CA LYS A 195 -32.83 -8.29 -4.67
C LYS A 195 -34.06 -7.86 -3.89
N LYS A 196 -34.09 -6.59 -3.48
CA LYS A 196 -35.31 -5.90 -3.00
C LYS A 196 -36.40 -6.18 -4.04
N SER A 197 -37.50 -6.81 -3.62
CA SER A 197 -38.68 -7.00 -4.47
C SER A 197 -39.21 -5.63 -4.90
N PHE A 198 -39.44 -5.49 -6.20
CA PHE A 198 -39.96 -4.27 -6.81
C PHE A 198 -41.50 -4.32 -6.77
N ASP A 199 -42.11 -3.67 -5.79
CA ASP A 199 -43.55 -3.42 -5.82
C ASP A 199 -43.81 -2.10 -6.56
N VAL A 200 -44.08 -2.20 -7.86
CA VAL A 200 -44.91 -1.17 -8.51
C VAL A 200 -46.35 -1.60 -8.26
N ASN A 201 -46.92 -1.16 -7.14
CA ASN A 201 -48.38 -1.22 -6.97
C ASN A 201 -48.98 -0.21 -7.95
N TRP A 202 -49.34 -0.69 -9.14
CA TRP A 202 -50.52 -0.14 -9.81
C TRP A 202 -51.69 -0.47 -8.90
N ASP A 203 -52.15 0.51 -8.15
CA ASP A 203 -53.47 0.44 -7.54
C ASP A 203 -54.43 0.44 -8.74
N GLU A 204 -54.88 -0.75 -9.16
CA GLU A 204 -55.84 -0.95 -10.24
C GLU A 204 -57.14 -0.23 -9.88
N GLY A 205 -57.16 1.09 -10.09
CA GLY A 205 -58.22 1.99 -9.62
C GLY A 205 -57.81 3.47 -9.43
N ASN A 206 -56.51 3.81 -9.32
CA ASN A 206 -56.06 5.20 -9.09
C ASN A 206 -54.92 5.61 -10.03
N GLU A 207 -55.25 6.05 -11.25
CA GLU A 207 -54.30 6.56 -12.28
C GLU A 207 -53.46 7.79 -11.85
N ASN A 208 -53.73 8.36 -10.66
CA ASN A 208 -53.18 9.63 -10.20
C ASN A 208 -51.99 9.50 -9.22
N ARG A 209 -51.33 8.34 -9.07
CA ARG A 209 -50.20 8.17 -8.13
C ARG A 209 -49.09 7.26 -8.69
N ILE A 210 -47.85 7.74 -8.64
CA ILE A 210 -46.64 7.00 -9.03
C ILE A 210 -45.62 7.09 -7.88
N LYS A 211 -44.86 6.03 -7.60
CA LYS A 211 -43.69 6.10 -6.70
C LYS A 211 -42.43 5.93 -7.54
N ASP A 212 -41.57 6.94 -7.55
CA ASP A 212 -40.21 6.78 -8.05
C ASP A 212 -39.34 6.24 -6.91
N ILE A 213 -38.83 5.03 -7.10
CA ILE A 213 -38.01 4.35 -6.10
C ILE A 213 -36.56 4.86 -6.14
N SER A 214 -36.05 5.30 -7.31
CA SER A 214 -34.68 5.84 -7.40
C SER A 214 -34.58 7.15 -6.59
N LEU A 215 -35.63 7.97 -6.64
CA LEU A 215 -35.73 9.21 -5.89
C LEU A 215 -36.32 9.02 -4.48
N ASN A 216 -36.83 7.82 -4.17
CA ASN A 216 -37.66 7.53 -2.99
C ASN A 216 -38.78 8.58 -2.79
N GLN A 217 -39.44 8.98 -3.87
CA GLN A 217 -40.47 10.02 -3.88
C GLN A 217 -41.79 9.49 -4.44
N HIS A 218 -42.90 9.91 -3.83
CA HIS A 218 -44.22 9.71 -4.41
C HIS A 218 -44.61 10.94 -5.22
N PHE A 219 -45.21 10.71 -6.38
CA PHE A 219 -45.77 11.73 -7.24
C PHE A 219 -47.27 11.49 -7.39
N TYR A 220 -48.04 12.55 -7.24
CA TYR A 220 -49.49 12.55 -7.31
C TYR A 220 -49.92 13.50 -8.42
N GLN A 221 -50.73 13.01 -9.34
CA GLN A 221 -51.38 13.84 -10.35
C GLN A 221 -52.52 14.59 -9.66
N VAL A 222 -52.29 15.87 -9.37
CA VAL A 222 -53.25 16.70 -8.62
C VAL A 222 -54.25 17.39 -9.56
N LYS A 223 -53.94 17.52 -10.86
CA LYS A 223 -54.82 17.99 -11.94
C LYS A 223 -54.16 17.76 -13.31
N ASP A 224 -54.84 17.27 -14.36
CA ASP A 224 -54.32 17.12 -15.75
C ASP A 224 -52.79 16.92 -15.83
N ASP A 225 -52.03 17.92 -16.29
CA ASP A 225 -50.56 17.86 -16.40
C ASP A 225 -49.82 18.41 -15.16
N LEU A 226 -50.45 18.48 -13.99
CA LEU A 226 -49.91 19.04 -12.75
C LEU A 226 -49.64 17.91 -11.74
N TRP A 227 -48.37 17.71 -11.41
CA TRP A 227 -47.89 16.69 -10.50
C TRP A 227 -47.28 17.30 -9.24
N SER A 228 -47.46 16.65 -8.10
CA SER A 228 -46.96 17.11 -6.80
C SER A 228 -46.45 15.93 -5.97
N THR A 229 -45.48 16.14 -5.08
CA THR A 229 -45.08 15.14 -4.08
C THR A 229 -46.02 15.08 -2.87
N ASP A 230 -46.85 16.11 -2.70
CA ASP A 230 -47.95 16.15 -1.74
C ASP A 230 -49.30 15.97 -2.49
N PRO A 231 -50.09 14.93 -2.15
CA PRO A 231 -51.38 14.67 -2.79
C PRO A 231 -52.43 15.78 -2.60
N ASN A 232 -52.27 16.65 -1.58
CA ASN A 232 -53.23 17.72 -1.28
C ASN A 232 -52.81 19.09 -1.84
N SER A 233 -51.67 19.16 -2.52
CA SER A 233 -51.14 20.43 -2.98
C SER A 233 -51.96 21.00 -4.14
N LYS A 234 -52.29 22.29 -4.05
CA LYS A 234 -52.88 23.08 -5.16
C LYS A 234 -51.83 23.63 -6.13
N SER A 235 -50.55 23.44 -5.79
CA SER A 235 -49.38 23.82 -6.59
C SER A 235 -48.58 22.57 -6.93
N GLY A 236 -48.08 22.47 -8.15
CA GLY A 236 -47.26 21.35 -8.57
C GLY A 236 -46.33 21.78 -9.68
N TRP A 237 -45.51 20.85 -10.16
CA TRP A 237 -44.78 21.05 -11.40
C TRP A 237 -45.67 20.58 -12.55
N HIS A 238 -45.71 21.36 -13.63
CA HIS A 238 -46.42 20.95 -14.82
C HIS A 238 -45.55 19.98 -15.61
N GLY A 239 -46.04 18.78 -15.92
CA GLY A 239 -45.38 17.88 -16.85
C GLY A 239 -46.05 16.53 -17.08
N ARG A 240 -45.38 15.69 -17.86
CA ARG A 240 -45.82 14.36 -18.28
C ARG A 240 -45.01 13.29 -17.56
N MET A 241 -45.69 12.28 -17.01
CA MET A 241 -45.06 11.07 -16.50
C MET A 241 -45.50 9.87 -17.34
N GLU A 242 -44.56 9.01 -17.73
CA GLU A 242 -44.84 7.77 -18.46
C GLU A 242 -44.12 6.62 -17.77
N PHE A 243 -44.82 5.52 -17.52
CA PHE A 243 -44.22 4.32 -16.98
C PHE A 243 -44.34 3.18 -18.00
N ASP A 244 -43.21 2.60 -18.39
CA ASP A 244 -43.18 1.40 -19.23
C ASP A 244 -43.14 0.16 -18.33
N GLY A 245 -44.29 -0.50 -18.17
CA GLY A 245 -44.40 -1.70 -17.34
C GLY A 245 -43.56 -2.90 -17.79
N ARG A 246 -43.06 -2.90 -19.03
CA ARG A 246 -42.18 -3.99 -19.53
C ARG A 246 -40.74 -3.80 -19.07
N THR A 247 -40.25 -2.57 -19.09
CA THR A 247 -38.86 -2.23 -18.76
C THR A 247 -38.70 -1.71 -17.33
N GLY A 248 -39.81 -1.29 -16.71
CA GLY A 248 -39.85 -0.58 -15.44
C GLY A 248 -39.33 0.86 -15.51
N GLU A 249 -39.13 1.41 -16.72
CA GLU A 249 -38.69 2.80 -16.92
C GLU A 249 -39.79 3.79 -16.51
N LEU A 250 -39.43 4.79 -15.69
CA LEU A 250 -40.27 5.96 -15.39
C LEU A 250 -39.68 7.18 -16.09
N ARG A 251 -40.45 7.80 -16.98
CA ARG A 251 -40.08 9.02 -17.71
C ARG A 251 -40.81 10.21 -17.12
N ILE A 252 -40.09 11.28 -16.80
CA ILE A 252 -40.60 12.51 -16.20
C ILE A 252 -40.19 13.67 -17.12
N THR A 253 -41.16 14.39 -17.69
CA THR A 253 -40.90 15.52 -18.61
C THR A 253 -41.65 16.76 -18.16
N PRO A 254 -40.99 17.77 -17.56
CA PRO A 254 -41.62 19.05 -17.24
C PRO A 254 -42.10 19.74 -18.52
N LEU A 255 -43.32 20.29 -18.51
CA LEU A 255 -43.90 21.02 -19.64
C LEU A 255 -43.70 22.54 -19.52
N SER A 256 -43.21 23.03 -18.37
CA SER A 256 -42.93 24.45 -18.14
C SER A 256 -41.78 24.64 -17.14
N GLY A 257 -41.21 25.84 -17.08
CA GLY A 257 -40.08 26.17 -16.21
C GLY A 257 -38.72 26.12 -16.92
N LYS A 258 -37.63 26.19 -16.15
CA LYS A 258 -36.25 26.16 -16.69
C LYS A 258 -35.89 24.82 -17.32
N ASP A 259 -36.53 23.74 -16.86
CA ASP A 259 -36.30 22.37 -17.33
C ASP A 259 -37.43 21.89 -18.26
N ALA A 260 -38.16 22.81 -18.90
CA ALA A 260 -39.22 22.46 -19.83
C ALA A 260 -38.69 21.59 -20.98
N ASN A 261 -39.34 20.45 -21.20
CA ASN A 261 -39.03 19.40 -22.17
C ASN A 261 -37.73 18.64 -21.90
N VAL A 262 -37.16 18.74 -20.69
CA VAL A 262 -36.10 17.83 -20.25
C VAL A 262 -36.75 16.55 -19.74
N THR A 263 -36.49 15.41 -20.39
CA THR A 263 -37.02 14.12 -19.99
C THR A 263 -36.02 13.38 -19.12
N THR A 264 -36.36 13.18 -17.85
CA THR A 264 -35.61 12.31 -16.95
C THR A 264 -36.18 10.89 -17.03
N VAL A 265 -35.34 9.90 -17.32
CA VAL A 265 -35.70 8.48 -17.34
C VAL A 265 -35.05 7.80 -16.13
N SER A 266 -35.85 7.53 -15.10
CA SER A 266 -35.47 6.72 -13.95
C SER A 266 -35.68 5.24 -14.29
N ARG A 267 -34.70 4.39 -13.98
CA ARG A 267 -34.77 2.93 -14.21
C ARG A 267 -34.83 2.16 -12.88
N PRO A 268 -35.35 0.91 -12.87
CA PRO A 268 -35.36 0.06 -11.68
C PRO A 268 -33.97 -0.26 -11.12
N ASP A 269 -32.93 -0.08 -11.92
CA ASP A 269 -31.54 -0.26 -11.50
C ASP A 269 -30.93 0.96 -10.80
N GLY A 270 -31.75 1.96 -10.45
CA GLY A 270 -31.34 3.16 -9.73
C GLY A 270 -30.70 4.24 -10.62
N ARG A 271 -30.67 4.03 -11.93
CA ARG A 271 -30.05 4.95 -12.89
C ARG A 271 -31.02 6.00 -13.38
N THR A 272 -30.44 7.13 -13.74
CA THR A 272 -31.15 8.28 -14.26
C THR A 272 -30.48 8.75 -15.55
N GLU A 273 -31.23 8.76 -16.64
CA GLU A 273 -30.86 9.45 -17.88
C GLU A 273 -31.61 10.77 -17.95
N THR A 274 -30.95 11.85 -18.35
CA THR A 274 -31.57 13.15 -18.54
C THR A 274 -31.42 13.54 -20.00
N LEU A 275 -32.50 13.37 -20.77
CA LEU A 275 -32.60 13.76 -22.18
C LEU A 275 -33.04 15.22 -22.28
N LYS A 276 -32.25 16.04 -22.97
CA LYS A 276 -32.55 17.47 -23.17
C LYS A 276 -33.36 17.69 -24.46
N PRO A 277 -34.02 18.85 -24.60
CA PRO A 277 -34.84 19.16 -25.78
C PRO A 277 -34.05 19.18 -27.10
N ASP A 278 -32.74 19.43 -27.04
CA ASP A 278 -31.84 19.39 -28.20
C ASP A 278 -31.41 17.97 -28.60
N GLY A 279 -31.91 16.95 -27.90
CA GLY A 279 -31.60 15.54 -28.11
C GLY A 279 -30.39 15.05 -27.32
N SER A 280 -29.60 15.94 -26.70
CA SER A 280 -28.44 15.55 -25.88
C SER A 280 -28.88 14.81 -24.62
N MET A 281 -27.98 14.00 -24.05
CA MET A 281 -28.28 13.17 -22.90
C MET A 281 -27.19 13.30 -21.84
N SER A 282 -27.55 13.34 -20.56
CA SER A 282 -26.60 13.07 -19.47
C SER A 282 -27.02 11.82 -18.69
N MET A 283 -26.07 11.08 -18.14
CA MET A 283 -26.37 9.95 -17.28
C MET A 283 -25.33 9.81 -16.17
N ASP A 284 -25.78 9.36 -15.01
CA ASP A 284 -24.93 8.97 -13.90
C ASP A 284 -24.87 7.44 -13.84
N LEU A 285 -23.66 6.89 -13.90
CA LEU A 285 -23.39 5.47 -13.77
C LEU A 285 -22.51 5.22 -12.56
N GLN A 286 -23.04 4.45 -11.62
CA GLN A 286 -22.28 3.79 -10.56
C GLN A 286 -22.12 2.32 -10.96
N PHE A 287 -20.89 1.84 -11.03
CA PHE A 287 -20.57 0.44 -11.33
C PHE A 287 -20.38 -0.33 -10.02
N GLU A 288 -20.89 -1.58 -9.97
CA GLU A 288 -20.74 -2.42 -8.78
C GLU A 288 -19.24 -2.68 -8.54
N GLY A 289 -18.77 -2.38 -7.33
CA GLY A 289 -17.36 -2.52 -6.95
C GLY A 289 -16.49 -1.28 -7.19
N GLU A 290 -17.03 -0.19 -7.75
CA GLU A 290 -16.33 1.09 -7.84
C GLU A 290 -16.81 2.07 -6.75
N GLU A 291 -15.85 2.72 -6.07
CA GLU A 291 -16.15 3.82 -5.15
C GLU A 291 -16.45 5.13 -5.89
N SER A 292 -16.07 5.22 -7.17
CA SER A 292 -16.24 6.43 -7.98
C SER A 292 -17.57 6.46 -8.74
N ASN A 293 -18.26 7.59 -8.68
CA ASN A 293 -19.39 7.88 -9.56
C ASN A 293 -18.88 8.44 -10.89
N ARG A 294 -19.47 7.98 -12.00
CA ARG A 294 -19.14 8.46 -13.34
C ARG A 294 -20.33 9.15 -13.96
N GLN A 295 -20.13 10.38 -14.42
CA GLN A 295 -21.15 11.15 -15.13
C GLN A 295 -20.77 11.25 -16.60
N PHE A 296 -21.69 10.92 -17.49
CA PHE A 296 -21.49 11.00 -18.93
C PHE A 296 -22.46 12.01 -19.54
N GLU A 297 -21.98 12.81 -20.49
CA GLU A 297 -22.78 13.71 -21.31
C GLU A 297 -22.59 13.32 -22.78
N PHE A 298 -23.67 13.21 -23.56
CA PHE A 298 -23.69 12.76 -24.95
C PHE A 298 -24.40 13.79 -25.84
N ALA A 299 -24.03 13.84 -27.12
CA ALA A 299 -24.69 14.70 -28.11
C ALA A 299 -26.09 14.20 -28.50
N SER A 300 -26.40 12.92 -28.23
CA SER A 300 -27.71 12.31 -28.50
C SER A 300 -28.04 11.26 -27.42
N GLY A 301 -29.33 10.93 -27.29
CA GLY A 301 -29.77 9.72 -26.57
C GLY A 301 -29.40 8.42 -27.28
N PHE A 302 -29.50 7.30 -26.56
CA PHE A 302 -29.33 5.96 -27.14
C PHE A 302 -30.51 5.56 -28.04
N PRO A 303 -30.28 4.81 -29.15
CA PRO A 303 -31.35 4.21 -29.91
C PRO A 303 -32.21 3.26 -29.04
N PRO A 304 -33.51 3.09 -29.33
CA PRO A 304 -34.39 2.20 -28.56
C PRO A 304 -33.92 0.75 -28.46
N GLU A 305 -33.28 0.24 -29.51
CA GLU A 305 -32.73 -1.11 -29.61
C GLU A 305 -31.39 -1.30 -28.86
N GLY A 306 -30.87 -0.23 -28.26
CA GLY A 306 -29.51 -0.18 -27.74
C GLY A 306 -28.51 0.31 -28.79
N GLY A 307 -27.25 0.45 -28.40
CA GLY A 307 -26.21 0.98 -29.29
C GLY A 307 -24.95 1.37 -28.52
N THR A 308 -23.97 1.89 -29.24
CA THR A 308 -22.72 2.42 -28.66
C THR A 308 -22.61 3.91 -28.97
N LEU A 309 -22.38 4.73 -27.95
CA LEU A 309 -22.21 6.17 -28.08
C LEU A 309 -20.88 6.62 -27.49
N LYS A 310 -20.29 7.66 -28.10
CA LYS A 310 -19.14 8.37 -27.53
C LYS A 310 -19.65 9.55 -26.68
N PRO A 311 -19.33 9.61 -25.38
CA PRO A 311 -19.69 10.76 -24.56
C PRO A 311 -18.94 12.00 -25.03
N GLN A 312 -19.63 13.13 -25.14
CA GLN A 312 -19.04 14.45 -25.30
C GLN A 312 -18.22 14.84 -24.06
N LYS A 313 -18.62 14.36 -22.89
CA LYS A 313 -17.91 14.58 -21.64
C LYS A 313 -18.08 13.41 -20.68
N MET A 314 -17.02 13.03 -19.98
CA MET A 314 -17.06 12.08 -18.87
C MET A 314 -16.41 12.73 -17.65
N THR A 315 -17.11 12.72 -16.51
CA THR A 315 -16.58 13.16 -15.22
C THR A 315 -16.43 11.94 -14.34
N VAL A 316 -15.23 11.73 -13.80
CA VAL A 316 -14.93 10.68 -12.82
C VAL A 316 -14.68 11.36 -11.49
N ASP A 317 -15.47 11.02 -10.48
CA ASP A 317 -15.31 11.49 -9.11
C ASP A 317 -14.75 10.36 -8.25
N ALA A 318 -13.44 10.37 -8.01
CA ALA A 318 -12.73 9.36 -7.24
C ALA A 318 -12.01 10.04 -6.07
N ASP A 319 -12.30 9.62 -4.84
CA ASP A 319 -11.65 10.09 -3.61
C ASP A 319 -11.69 11.63 -3.42
N GLY A 320 -12.77 12.26 -3.90
CA GLY A 320 -12.93 13.72 -3.87
C GLY A 320 -12.11 14.47 -4.93
N SER A 321 -11.39 13.76 -5.79
CA SER A 321 -10.75 14.30 -6.98
C SER A 321 -11.65 14.11 -8.20
N LYS A 322 -11.85 15.17 -8.99
CA LYS A 322 -12.67 15.14 -10.20
C LYS A 322 -11.77 15.23 -11.43
N SER A 323 -11.81 14.19 -12.26
CA SER A 323 -11.17 14.17 -13.58
C SER A 323 -12.23 14.37 -14.65
N VAL A 324 -12.02 15.31 -15.58
CA VAL A 324 -12.98 15.62 -16.65
C VAL A 324 -12.36 15.35 -18.02
N TYR A 325 -12.94 14.39 -18.73
CA TYR A 325 -12.61 14.08 -20.12
C TYR A 325 -13.60 14.77 -21.04
N SER A 326 -13.14 15.62 -21.96
CA SER A 326 -13.98 16.31 -22.93
C SER A 326 -13.62 15.94 -24.36
N LEU A 327 -14.59 15.49 -25.15
CA LEU A 327 -14.39 15.14 -26.55
C LEU A 327 -14.16 16.42 -27.38
N ARG A 328 -13.07 16.45 -28.13
CA ARG A 328 -12.68 17.53 -29.02
C ARG A 328 -13.25 17.29 -30.42
N ALA A 329 -13.29 18.35 -31.23
CA ALA A 329 -13.77 18.28 -32.61
C ALA A 329 -12.92 17.35 -33.51
N ASP A 330 -11.66 17.07 -33.13
CA ASP A 330 -10.78 16.12 -33.82
C ASP A 330 -11.03 14.66 -33.41
N GLY A 331 -12.00 14.41 -32.53
CA GLY A 331 -12.37 13.08 -32.05
C GLY A 331 -11.52 12.56 -30.89
N LYS A 332 -10.55 13.34 -30.39
CA LYS A 332 -9.73 13.01 -29.22
C LYS A 332 -10.34 13.56 -27.94
N TYR A 333 -9.95 13.02 -26.79
CA TYR A 333 -10.36 13.58 -25.50
C TYR A 333 -9.32 14.56 -24.96
N GLU A 334 -9.77 15.49 -24.15
CA GLU A 334 -8.96 16.40 -23.34
C GLU A 334 -9.20 16.08 -21.87
N LEU A 335 -8.15 15.81 -21.12
CA LEU A 335 -8.15 15.63 -19.66
C LEU A 335 -7.40 16.80 -19.03
N ASP A 336 -8.09 17.63 -18.25
CA ASP A 336 -7.52 18.77 -17.53
C ASP A 336 -6.62 19.68 -18.41
N GLY A 337 -7.08 19.98 -19.63
CA GLY A 337 -6.37 20.82 -20.59
C GLY A 337 -5.35 20.08 -21.47
N LYS A 338 -5.13 18.78 -21.26
CA LYS A 338 -4.17 17.96 -22.02
C LYS A 338 -4.91 17.01 -22.96
N VAL A 339 -4.53 17.03 -24.23
CA VAL A 339 -5.06 16.06 -25.21
C VAL A 339 -4.54 14.68 -24.87
N VAL A 340 -5.46 13.73 -24.67
CA VAL A 340 -5.19 12.32 -24.43
C VAL A 340 -5.71 11.49 -25.59
N ASP A 341 -4.97 10.44 -25.94
CA ASP A 341 -5.37 9.51 -27.00
C ASP A 341 -6.30 8.45 -26.42
N ALA A 342 -7.44 8.90 -25.92
CA ALA A 342 -8.46 8.05 -25.32
C ALA A 342 -9.61 7.79 -26.29
N ASP A 343 -10.19 6.59 -26.24
CA ASP A 343 -11.46 6.24 -26.85
C ASP A 343 -12.43 5.76 -25.77
N ILE A 344 -13.40 6.62 -25.45
CA ILE A 344 -14.43 6.35 -24.45
C ILE A 344 -15.70 5.99 -25.19
N GLN A 345 -16.26 4.83 -24.89
CA GLN A 345 -17.51 4.37 -25.48
C GLN A 345 -18.42 3.82 -24.39
N VAL A 346 -19.70 4.18 -24.44
CA VAL A 346 -20.73 3.62 -23.57
C VAL A 346 -21.67 2.82 -24.45
N GLN A 347 -21.84 1.54 -24.13
CA GLN A 347 -22.72 0.62 -24.83
C GLN A 347 -23.95 0.32 -23.97
N ARG A 348 -25.14 0.45 -24.58
CA ARG A 348 -26.42 -0.01 -24.05
C ARG A 348 -26.87 -1.23 -24.83
N ASP A 349 -27.14 -2.36 -24.18
CA ASP A 349 -27.70 -3.54 -24.84
C ASP A 349 -29.23 -3.43 -25.03
N SER A 350 -29.82 -4.40 -25.72
CA SER A 350 -31.28 -4.46 -25.97
C SER A 350 -32.11 -4.69 -24.72
N GLU A 351 -31.49 -5.07 -23.60
CA GLU A 351 -32.12 -5.22 -22.29
C GLU A 351 -31.96 -3.94 -21.43
N GLY A 352 -31.31 -2.90 -21.97
CA GLY A 352 -31.07 -1.63 -21.29
C GLY A 352 -29.91 -1.68 -20.28
N ARG A 353 -29.03 -2.68 -20.34
CA ARG A 353 -27.82 -2.73 -19.51
C ARG A 353 -26.71 -1.93 -20.16
N TYR A 354 -25.99 -1.17 -19.33
CA TYR A 354 -24.86 -0.37 -19.74
C TYR A 354 -23.54 -1.08 -19.44
N SER A 355 -22.59 -0.91 -20.36
CA SER A 355 -21.16 -1.11 -20.15
C SER A 355 -20.44 0.10 -20.71
N TYR A 356 -19.23 0.39 -20.24
CA TYR A 356 -18.36 1.34 -20.93
C TYR A 356 -16.98 0.72 -21.14
N SER A 357 -16.34 1.13 -22.21
CA SER A 357 -14.93 0.89 -22.45
C SER A 357 -14.20 2.22 -22.45
N PHE A 358 -13.08 2.26 -21.75
CA PHE A 358 -12.12 3.33 -21.74
C PHE A 358 -10.81 2.78 -22.30
N VAL A 359 -10.45 3.18 -23.51
CA VAL A 359 -9.17 2.82 -24.11
C VAL A 359 -8.28 4.04 -24.02
N ASP A 360 -7.23 4.01 -23.23
CA ASP A 360 -6.13 4.97 -23.35
C ASP A 360 -5.00 4.28 -24.10
N HIS A 361 -4.78 4.65 -25.36
CA HIS A 361 -3.77 4.00 -26.20
C HIS A 361 -2.35 4.07 -25.62
N ALA A 362 -2.09 4.95 -24.65
CA ALA A 362 -0.83 5.02 -23.94
C ALA A 362 -0.76 4.15 -22.67
N SER A 363 -1.88 3.91 -21.98
CA SER A 363 -1.89 3.28 -20.65
C SER A 363 -2.70 1.98 -20.53
N GLY A 364 -3.57 1.66 -21.49
CA GLY A 364 -4.29 0.39 -21.53
C GLY A 364 -5.74 0.49 -22.00
N PHE A 365 -6.42 -0.64 -21.92
CA PHE A 365 -7.84 -0.80 -22.20
C PHE A 365 -8.54 -1.23 -20.91
N GLU A 366 -9.61 -0.53 -20.53
CA GLU A 366 -10.47 -0.90 -19.42
C GLU A 366 -11.91 -1.05 -19.93
N LYS A 367 -12.57 -2.15 -19.61
CA LYS A 367 -13.99 -2.39 -19.90
C LYS A 367 -14.72 -2.72 -18.63
N HIS A 368 -15.78 -1.98 -18.36
CA HIS A 368 -16.61 -2.13 -17.18
C HIS A 368 -18.02 -2.50 -17.61
N CYS A 369 -18.50 -3.62 -17.09
CA CYS A 369 -19.84 -4.11 -17.27
C CYS A 369 -20.62 -3.95 -15.96
N ARG A 370 -21.94 -4.06 -16.05
CA ARG A 370 -22.85 -3.82 -14.91
C ARG A 370 -22.75 -4.89 -13.83
N ASP A 371 -22.52 -6.13 -14.20
CA ASP A 371 -22.46 -7.31 -13.34
C ASP A 371 -21.16 -7.39 -12.53
N GLY A 372 -20.60 -6.24 -12.17
CA GLY A 372 -19.30 -6.13 -11.52
C GLY A 372 -18.13 -6.59 -12.39
N PHE A 373 -18.37 -6.96 -13.65
CA PHE A 373 -17.32 -7.47 -14.53
C PHE A 373 -16.45 -6.32 -15.03
N VAL A 374 -15.15 -6.42 -14.75
CA VAL A 374 -14.14 -5.45 -15.19
C VAL A 374 -13.01 -6.19 -15.90
N SER A 375 -12.74 -5.83 -17.14
CA SER A 375 -11.59 -6.33 -17.90
C SER A 375 -10.58 -5.20 -18.10
N VAL A 376 -9.35 -5.41 -17.67
CA VAL A 376 -8.24 -4.45 -17.84
C VAL A 376 -7.16 -5.12 -18.66
N GLU A 377 -6.75 -4.51 -19.78
CA GLU A 377 -5.56 -4.88 -20.53
C GLU A 377 -4.55 -3.74 -20.44
N ASP A 378 -3.35 -4.03 -19.96
CA ASP A 378 -2.20 -3.15 -19.98
C ASP A 378 -1.14 -3.76 -20.91
N PRO A 379 -1.13 -3.34 -22.19
CA PRO A 379 -0.18 -3.86 -23.17
C PRO A 379 1.28 -3.56 -22.83
N LYS A 380 1.53 -2.47 -22.09
CA LYS A 380 2.89 -2.05 -21.72
C LYS A 380 3.51 -3.04 -20.75
N ASN A 381 2.71 -3.55 -19.82
CA ASN A 381 3.14 -4.56 -18.84
C ASN A 381 2.77 -5.99 -19.26
N GLN A 382 2.19 -6.19 -20.45
CA GLN A 382 1.66 -7.48 -20.92
C GLN A 382 0.71 -8.12 -19.90
N LEU A 383 -0.11 -7.30 -19.25
CA LEU A 383 -1.04 -7.71 -18.21
C LEU A 383 -2.46 -7.64 -18.78
N SER A 384 -3.25 -8.68 -18.57
CA SER A 384 -4.70 -8.66 -18.75
C SER A 384 -5.33 -9.23 -17.49
N THR A 385 -6.34 -8.58 -16.96
CA THR A 385 -7.08 -9.05 -15.80
C THR A 385 -8.56 -8.98 -16.08
N THR A 386 -9.28 -9.99 -15.62
CA THR A 386 -10.73 -9.96 -15.55
C THR A 386 -11.12 -10.06 -14.09
N ARG A 387 -12.05 -9.21 -13.66
CA ARG A 387 -12.65 -9.22 -12.33
C ARG A 387 -14.16 -9.36 -12.45
N GLN A 388 -14.79 -9.98 -11.47
CA GLN A 388 -16.23 -9.97 -11.27
C GLN A 388 -16.50 -9.65 -9.79
N ASP A 389 -17.38 -8.68 -9.53
CA ASP A 389 -17.72 -8.21 -8.18
C ASP A 389 -16.48 -7.84 -7.33
N GLY A 390 -15.50 -7.20 -7.97
CA GLY A 390 -14.24 -6.78 -7.34
C GLY A 390 -13.21 -7.91 -7.13
N ARG A 391 -13.50 -9.15 -7.52
CA ARG A 391 -12.60 -10.32 -7.38
C ARG A 391 -12.03 -10.72 -8.72
N TYR A 392 -10.74 -11.06 -8.78
CA TYR A 392 -10.10 -11.49 -10.02
C TYR A 392 -10.59 -12.85 -10.48
N GLU A 393 -11.17 -12.97 -11.67
CA GLU A 393 -11.50 -14.26 -12.27
C GLU A 393 -10.35 -14.81 -13.11
N SER A 394 -9.57 -13.94 -13.74
CA SER A 394 -8.38 -14.33 -14.47
C SER A 394 -7.32 -13.23 -14.45
N VAL A 395 -6.07 -13.65 -14.51
CA VAL A 395 -4.90 -12.79 -14.68
C VAL A 395 -4.00 -13.45 -15.72
N SER A 396 -3.70 -12.74 -16.80
CA SER A 396 -2.70 -13.11 -17.81
C SER A 396 -1.57 -12.11 -17.71
N GLU A 397 -0.35 -12.53 -17.38
CA GLU A 397 0.80 -11.62 -17.30
C GLU A 397 2.04 -12.27 -17.92
N ALA A 398 2.63 -11.62 -18.92
CA ALA A 398 3.86 -12.09 -19.59
C ALA A 398 3.80 -13.56 -20.05
N GLY A 399 2.65 -14.00 -20.56
CA GLY A 399 2.40 -15.37 -21.02
C GLY A 399 2.08 -16.39 -19.93
N LEU A 400 1.86 -15.94 -18.69
CA LEU A 400 1.36 -16.76 -17.59
C LEU A 400 -0.14 -16.50 -17.42
N ASP A 401 -0.95 -17.54 -17.63
CA ASP A 401 -2.41 -17.47 -17.53
C ASP A 401 -2.91 -18.15 -16.25
N TYR A 402 -3.60 -17.37 -15.44
CA TYR A 402 -4.19 -17.79 -14.17
C TYR A 402 -5.70 -17.61 -14.18
N ARG A 403 -6.42 -18.56 -13.57
CA ARG A 403 -7.87 -18.47 -13.35
C ARG A 403 -8.19 -18.70 -11.89
N PHE A 404 -9.17 -17.97 -11.38
CA PHE A 404 -9.63 -18.05 -10.00
C PHE A 404 -11.14 -18.29 -9.99
N VAL A 405 -11.58 -19.20 -9.13
CA VAL A 405 -13.00 -19.47 -8.91
C VAL A 405 -13.29 -19.30 -7.43
N TYR A 406 -14.31 -18.52 -7.11
CA TYR A 406 -14.73 -18.26 -5.73
C TYR A 406 -16.09 -18.89 -5.47
N ASP A 407 -16.30 -19.32 -4.22
CA ASP A 407 -17.60 -19.78 -3.76
C ASP A 407 -18.59 -18.60 -3.54
N SER A 408 -19.82 -18.92 -3.15
CA SER A 408 -20.86 -17.92 -2.87
C SER A 408 -20.56 -17.02 -1.68
N GLU A 409 -19.62 -17.41 -0.79
CA GLU A 409 -19.16 -16.59 0.33
C GLU A 409 -17.96 -15.71 -0.08
N GLY A 410 -17.45 -15.89 -1.29
CA GLY A 410 -16.29 -15.17 -1.80
C GLY A 410 -14.94 -15.73 -1.40
N LYS A 411 -14.89 -16.96 -0.88
CA LYS A 411 -13.62 -17.64 -0.61
C LYS A 411 -13.15 -18.31 -1.89
N LEU A 412 -11.84 -18.27 -2.12
CA LEU A 412 -11.22 -18.92 -3.28
C LEU A 412 -11.43 -20.44 -3.17
N GLU A 413 -12.20 -21.00 -4.10
CA GLU A 413 -12.55 -22.43 -4.20
C GLU A 413 -11.53 -23.16 -5.07
N SER A 414 -11.15 -22.59 -6.22
CA SER A 414 -10.11 -23.16 -7.06
C SER A 414 -9.24 -22.11 -7.74
N PHE A 415 -8.02 -22.53 -8.10
CA PHE A 415 -7.02 -21.70 -8.77
C PHE A 415 -6.33 -22.55 -9.85
N GLU A 416 -6.39 -22.10 -11.09
CA GLU A 416 -5.74 -22.74 -12.24
C GLU A 416 -4.51 -21.93 -12.64
N ASP A 417 -3.40 -22.63 -12.86
CA ASP A 417 -2.18 -22.11 -13.47
C ASP A 417 -1.94 -22.89 -14.76
N GLN A 418 -2.33 -22.29 -15.87
CA GLN A 418 -2.35 -22.97 -17.16
C GLN A 418 -0.94 -23.23 -17.70
N GLY A 419 0.00 -22.32 -17.39
CA GLY A 419 1.40 -22.43 -17.77
C GLY A 419 2.08 -23.61 -17.09
N ALA A 420 1.84 -23.81 -15.79
CA ALA A 420 2.40 -24.91 -15.02
C ALA A 420 1.58 -26.22 -15.11
N ASN A 421 0.45 -26.22 -15.84
CA ASN A 421 -0.49 -27.34 -15.89
C ASN A 421 -1.00 -27.74 -14.49
N ARG A 422 -1.37 -26.77 -13.64
CA ARG A 422 -1.79 -27.01 -12.26
C ARG A 422 -3.21 -26.52 -11.99
N LEU A 423 -3.97 -27.34 -11.29
CA LEU A 423 -5.26 -27.02 -10.69
C LEU A 423 -5.14 -27.18 -9.18
N TRP A 424 -5.51 -26.14 -8.45
CA TRP A 424 -5.63 -26.16 -7.01
C TRP A 424 -7.10 -26.12 -6.63
N THR A 425 -7.53 -27.03 -5.76
CA THR A 425 -8.91 -27.10 -5.28
C THR A 425 -8.91 -27.12 -3.76
N ARG A 426 -9.71 -26.24 -3.16
CA ARG A 426 -9.95 -26.21 -1.72
C ARG A 426 -10.77 -27.42 -1.32
N ASP A 427 -10.29 -28.20 -0.37
CA ASP A 427 -11.03 -29.34 0.19
C ASP A 427 -11.93 -28.93 1.37
N GLU A 428 -12.65 -29.90 1.94
CA GLU A 428 -13.58 -29.68 3.06
C GLU A 428 -12.91 -29.10 4.32
N SER A 429 -11.60 -29.26 4.48
CA SER A 429 -10.84 -28.67 5.59
C SER A 429 -10.47 -27.21 5.35
N GLY A 430 -10.70 -26.71 4.13
CA GLY A 430 -10.25 -25.40 3.68
C GLY A 430 -8.81 -25.38 3.16
N ALA A 431 -8.11 -26.52 3.15
CA ALA A 431 -6.77 -26.65 2.61
C ALA A 431 -6.83 -26.83 1.09
N PHE A 432 -5.85 -26.26 0.37
CA PHE A 432 -5.75 -26.50 -1.07
C PHE A 432 -4.99 -27.79 -1.36
N LYS A 433 -5.54 -28.58 -2.28
CA LYS A 433 -4.88 -29.73 -2.91
C LYS A 433 -4.59 -29.40 -4.35
N ASP A 434 -3.44 -29.81 -4.83
CA ASP A 434 -3.04 -29.61 -6.21
C ASP A 434 -3.17 -30.89 -7.05
N ALA A 435 -3.41 -30.71 -8.34
CA ALA A 435 -3.55 -31.76 -9.33
C ALA A 435 -3.13 -31.23 -10.72
N PRO A 436 -2.80 -32.09 -11.69
CA PRO A 436 -2.61 -31.65 -13.06
C PRO A 436 -3.93 -31.11 -13.65
N LEU A 437 -3.87 -29.98 -14.36
CA LEU A 437 -5.03 -29.45 -15.10
C LEU A 437 -5.39 -30.36 -16.28
N ASP A 438 -4.38 -30.88 -16.96
CA ASP A 438 -4.45 -31.87 -18.03
C ASP A 438 -3.45 -32.99 -17.74
N ALA A 439 -3.96 -34.19 -17.46
CA ALA A 439 -3.16 -35.37 -17.12
C ALA A 439 -2.24 -35.85 -18.26
N THR A 440 -2.42 -35.35 -19.49
CA THR A 440 -1.58 -35.69 -20.64
C THR A 440 -0.35 -34.78 -20.79
N ARG A 441 -0.34 -33.63 -20.11
CA ARG A 441 0.79 -32.69 -20.10
C ARG A 441 1.72 -32.99 -18.90
N PRO A 442 3.02 -32.69 -19.01
CA PRO A 442 3.91 -32.75 -17.86
C PRO A 442 3.36 -31.94 -16.68
N TYR A 443 3.50 -32.48 -15.49
CA TYR A 443 3.09 -31.83 -14.25
C TYR A 443 4.20 -32.03 -13.22
N GLU A 444 4.58 -30.94 -12.59
CA GLU A 444 5.52 -30.91 -11.48
C GLU A 444 4.76 -30.41 -10.26
N SER A 445 4.83 -31.15 -9.16
CA SER A 445 4.20 -30.73 -7.91
C SER A 445 4.80 -29.39 -7.44
N PRO A 446 3.97 -28.51 -6.88
CA PRO A 446 4.38 -27.19 -6.44
C PRO A 446 5.34 -27.28 -5.26
N GLY A 447 6.26 -26.32 -5.17
CA GLY A 447 7.11 -26.17 -4.00
C GLY A 447 6.33 -25.64 -2.79
N THR A 448 6.91 -25.74 -1.59
CA THR A 448 6.30 -25.28 -0.34
C THR A 448 5.83 -23.82 -0.41
N ILE A 449 6.65 -22.94 -1.00
CA ILE A 449 6.32 -21.52 -1.12
C ILE A 449 5.15 -21.26 -2.06
N GLU A 450 5.03 -22.00 -3.17
CA GLU A 450 3.89 -21.86 -4.09
C GLU A 450 2.58 -22.28 -3.42
N ALA A 451 2.62 -23.38 -2.65
CA ALA A 451 1.48 -23.82 -1.86
C ALA A 451 1.03 -22.77 -0.83
N ALA A 452 1.97 -22.12 -0.16
CA ALA A 452 1.65 -21.06 0.78
C ALA A 452 1.09 -19.81 0.12
N ILE A 453 1.61 -19.41 -1.05
CA ILE A 453 1.06 -18.29 -1.83
C ILE A 453 -0.41 -18.59 -2.19
N VAL A 454 -0.70 -19.77 -2.72
CA VAL A 454 -2.07 -20.14 -3.12
C VAL A 454 -2.98 -20.27 -1.90
N GLY A 455 -2.51 -20.85 -0.79
CA GLY A 455 -3.28 -21.05 0.43
C GLY A 455 -3.54 -19.79 1.26
N ASN A 456 -2.74 -18.72 1.13
CA ASN A 456 -2.85 -17.54 1.97
C ASN A 456 -4.09 -16.69 1.61
N SER A 457 -4.99 -16.44 2.57
CA SER A 457 -6.24 -15.71 2.35
C SER A 457 -6.10 -14.18 2.31
N ASP A 458 -4.95 -13.64 2.73
CA ASP A 458 -4.69 -12.19 2.72
C ASP A 458 -4.17 -11.70 1.36
N LEU A 459 -3.90 -12.61 0.42
CA LEU A 459 -3.48 -12.30 -0.95
C LEU A 459 -4.67 -12.31 -1.90
N ASP A 460 -4.81 -11.28 -2.74
CA ASP A 460 -5.73 -11.30 -3.88
C ASP A 460 -5.17 -12.11 -5.07
N GLY A 461 -5.96 -12.28 -6.14
CA GLY A 461 -5.54 -13.04 -7.32
C GLY A 461 -4.35 -12.42 -8.08
N LEU A 462 -4.25 -11.09 -8.13
CA LEU A 462 -3.13 -10.41 -8.77
C LEU A 462 -1.85 -10.50 -7.92
N GLN A 463 -1.95 -10.47 -6.60
CA GLN A 463 -0.82 -10.72 -5.71
C GLN A 463 -0.33 -12.16 -5.85
N LYS A 464 -1.24 -13.15 -5.84
CA LYS A 464 -0.88 -14.57 -6.03
C LYS A 464 -0.13 -14.80 -7.34
N SER A 465 -0.65 -14.29 -8.46
CA SER A 465 -0.03 -14.46 -9.79
C SER A 465 1.37 -13.83 -9.86
N ARG A 466 1.54 -12.59 -9.39
CA ARG A 466 2.85 -11.91 -9.32
C ARG A 466 3.83 -12.68 -8.44
N MET A 467 3.41 -13.11 -7.26
CA MET A 467 4.25 -13.87 -6.32
C MET A 467 4.69 -15.22 -6.89
N LEU A 468 3.80 -15.96 -7.57
CA LEU A 468 4.16 -17.23 -8.22
C LEU A 468 5.19 -17.05 -9.34
N ARG A 469 4.98 -16.06 -10.22
CA ARG A 469 5.96 -15.69 -11.24
C ARG A 469 7.31 -15.35 -10.62
N ASP A 470 7.31 -14.51 -9.59
CA ASP A 470 8.54 -14.01 -8.98
C ASP A 470 9.26 -15.13 -8.20
N ALA A 471 8.53 -16.00 -7.50
CA ALA A 471 9.08 -17.19 -6.86
C ALA A 471 9.74 -18.13 -7.87
N ARG A 472 9.12 -18.37 -9.03
CA ARG A 472 9.72 -19.18 -10.12
C ARG A 472 10.95 -18.52 -10.71
N THR A 473 10.92 -17.20 -10.86
CA THR A 473 12.08 -16.43 -11.33
C THR A 473 13.26 -16.60 -10.39
N VAL A 474 13.04 -16.50 -9.06
CA VAL A 474 14.08 -16.76 -8.05
C VAL A 474 14.54 -18.22 -8.06
N ALA A 475 13.62 -19.18 -8.18
CA ALA A 475 13.97 -20.60 -8.28
C ALA A 475 14.86 -20.88 -9.49
N GLY A 476 14.62 -20.19 -10.61
CA GLY A 476 15.40 -20.28 -11.84
C GLY A 476 16.74 -19.53 -11.85
N ARG A 477 17.07 -18.74 -10.81
CA ARG A 477 18.35 -18.02 -10.72
C ARG A 477 19.51 -18.99 -10.58
N GLU A 478 20.34 -19.13 -11.61
CA GLU A 478 21.52 -20.01 -11.59
C GLU A 478 22.68 -19.45 -10.76
N ASP A 479 22.69 -18.14 -10.53
CA ASP A 479 23.71 -17.43 -9.78
C ASP A 479 23.55 -17.57 -8.25
N LEU A 480 22.39 -18.03 -7.78
CA LEU A 480 22.14 -18.33 -6.37
C LEU A 480 22.34 -19.82 -6.08
N PRO A 481 23.11 -20.19 -5.03
CA PRO A 481 23.20 -21.57 -4.60
C PRO A 481 21.85 -22.06 -4.05
N GLU A 482 21.56 -23.35 -4.23
CA GLU A 482 20.27 -23.94 -3.84
C GLU A 482 19.95 -23.74 -2.34
N SER A 483 20.96 -23.79 -1.47
CA SER A 483 20.79 -23.51 -0.04
C SER A 483 20.31 -22.08 0.25
N GLU A 484 20.76 -21.11 -0.55
CA GLU A 484 20.33 -19.72 -0.40
C GLU A 484 18.89 -19.54 -0.87
N LYS A 485 18.49 -20.20 -1.98
CA LYS A 485 17.09 -20.22 -2.45
C LYS A 485 16.16 -20.81 -1.39
N GLN A 486 16.55 -21.93 -0.78
CA GLN A 486 15.77 -22.59 0.27
C GLN A 486 15.60 -21.69 1.50
N GLU A 487 16.69 -21.10 1.99
CA GLU A 487 16.63 -20.18 3.13
C GLU A 487 15.79 -18.95 2.79
N PHE A 488 15.95 -18.38 1.61
CA PHE A 488 15.15 -17.26 1.12
C PHE A 488 13.65 -17.59 1.11
N PHE A 489 13.25 -18.71 0.51
CA PHE A 489 11.85 -19.13 0.49
C PHE A 489 11.31 -19.43 1.89
N ALA A 490 12.14 -19.93 2.80
CA ALA A 490 11.75 -20.08 4.21
C ALA A 490 11.45 -18.73 4.87
N GLN A 491 12.19 -17.66 4.54
CA GLN A 491 11.89 -16.32 5.07
C GLN A 491 10.62 -15.70 4.44
N ALA A 492 10.40 -15.91 3.14
CA ALA A 492 9.15 -15.50 2.49
C ALA A 492 7.94 -16.26 3.06
N GLN A 493 8.09 -17.56 3.30
CA GLN A 493 7.10 -18.40 3.97
C GLN A 493 6.81 -17.87 5.38
N ARG A 494 7.86 -17.55 6.15
CA ARG A 494 7.71 -16.96 7.48
C ARG A 494 6.90 -15.68 7.42
N LEU A 495 6.99 -14.84 6.39
CA LEU A 495 6.14 -13.64 6.29
C LEU A 495 4.67 -13.99 6.06
N LEU A 496 4.38 -14.99 5.23
CA LEU A 496 3.02 -15.47 4.94
C LEU A 496 2.38 -16.19 6.14
N ASP A 497 3.18 -16.97 6.87
CA ASP A 497 2.76 -17.62 8.11
C ASP A 497 2.69 -16.54 9.19
N THR A 498 1.50 -16.09 9.57
CA THR A 498 1.36 -15.01 10.57
C THR A 498 1.10 -15.55 11.98
N PRO A 499 2.14 -15.72 12.83
CA PRO A 499 1.96 -16.02 14.24
C PRO A 499 1.03 -15.03 14.94
N PRO A 500 0.19 -15.51 15.87
CA PRO A 500 -0.52 -14.64 16.81
C PRO A 500 0.45 -13.72 17.57
N GLY A 501 0.07 -12.46 17.73
CA GLY A 501 0.88 -11.47 18.49
C GLY A 501 1.97 -10.76 17.70
N SER A 502 2.05 -10.99 16.39
CA SER A 502 2.96 -10.29 15.49
C SER A 502 2.78 -8.76 15.52
N LYS A 503 3.86 -8.00 15.27
CA LYS A 503 3.81 -6.52 15.28
C LYS A 503 3.15 -5.92 14.04
N MET A 504 3.16 -6.64 12.93
CA MET A 504 2.43 -6.30 11.71
C MET A 504 1.27 -7.28 11.50
N THR A 505 0.20 -6.81 10.85
CA THR A 505 -0.97 -7.63 10.53
C THR A 505 -0.64 -8.71 9.49
N ALA A 506 -1.50 -9.70 9.33
CA ALA A 506 -1.30 -10.76 8.34
C ALA A 506 -1.23 -10.19 6.91
N LYS A 507 -2.19 -9.32 6.54
CA LYS A 507 -2.16 -8.57 5.28
C LYS A 507 -0.88 -7.78 5.06
N GLN A 508 -0.45 -7.03 6.07
CA GLN A 508 0.80 -6.26 6.03
C GLN A 508 2.03 -7.13 5.74
N ARG A 509 2.09 -8.33 6.32
CA ARG A 509 3.19 -9.25 6.08
C ARG A 509 3.10 -9.96 4.74
N ALA A 510 1.89 -10.28 4.28
CA ALA A 510 1.65 -10.81 2.95
C ALA A 510 2.14 -9.83 1.86
N ASP A 511 1.87 -8.53 2.04
CA ASP A 511 2.37 -7.46 1.17
C ASP A 511 3.91 -7.37 1.19
N LEU A 512 4.53 -7.53 2.36
CA LEU A 512 6.00 -7.58 2.45
C LEU A 512 6.58 -8.85 1.83
N ALA A 513 5.89 -10.00 1.91
CA ALA A 513 6.30 -11.23 1.25
C ALA A 513 6.26 -11.07 -0.27
N GLU A 514 5.21 -10.43 -0.81
CA GLU A 514 5.09 -10.10 -2.22
C GLU A 514 6.27 -9.23 -2.69
N GLN A 515 6.54 -8.16 -1.95
CA GLN A 515 7.66 -7.27 -2.26
C GLN A 515 9.02 -8.00 -2.15
N LEU A 516 9.18 -8.92 -1.20
CA LEU A 516 10.42 -9.68 -1.02
C LEU A 516 10.71 -10.59 -2.22
N LEU A 517 9.70 -11.34 -2.69
CA LEU A 517 9.82 -12.16 -3.90
C LEU A 517 10.14 -11.29 -5.12
N TRP A 518 9.47 -10.14 -5.25
CA TRP A 518 9.69 -9.22 -6.36
C TRP A 518 11.12 -8.67 -6.42
N HIS A 519 11.67 -8.25 -5.28
CA HIS A 519 13.04 -7.75 -5.17
C HIS A 519 14.08 -8.83 -5.43
N ALA A 520 13.87 -10.06 -4.94
CA ALA A 520 14.80 -11.16 -5.21
C ALA A 520 14.78 -11.63 -6.67
N ALA A 521 13.61 -11.52 -7.33
CA ALA A 521 13.45 -11.77 -8.76
C ALA A 521 14.06 -10.64 -9.63
N ARG A 522 14.18 -9.43 -9.09
CA ARG A 522 14.66 -8.22 -9.79
C ARG A 522 15.64 -7.45 -8.89
N PRO A 523 16.84 -8.00 -8.64
CA PRO A 523 17.79 -7.39 -7.72
C PRO A 523 18.31 -6.01 -8.19
N ASP A 524 18.12 -5.67 -9.47
CA ASP A 524 18.37 -4.36 -10.09
C ASP A 524 17.28 -3.32 -9.80
N ARG A 525 16.22 -3.69 -9.08
CA ARG A 525 15.13 -2.80 -8.70
C ARG A 525 15.14 -2.49 -7.21
N ASN A 526 16.28 -2.02 -6.73
CA ASN A 526 16.54 -1.75 -5.32
C ASN A 526 16.44 -0.25 -4.97
N GLU A 527 15.57 0.53 -5.59
CA GLU A 527 15.67 2.00 -5.52
C GLU A 527 15.44 2.58 -4.11
N GLN A 528 16.17 3.67 -3.78
CA GLN A 528 16.08 4.40 -2.51
C GLN A 528 14.93 5.41 -2.46
N GLY A 529 14.32 5.73 -3.61
CA GLY A 529 13.31 6.80 -3.71
C GLY A 529 13.90 8.19 -3.43
N ARG A 530 13.12 9.05 -2.77
CA ARG A 530 13.50 10.41 -2.38
C ARG A 530 14.17 10.51 -0.99
N HIS A 531 14.72 9.40 -0.50
CA HIS A 531 15.31 9.30 0.85
C HIS A 531 16.82 9.38 0.78
N SER A 532 17.50 9.84 1.83
CA SER A 532 18.96 9.97 1.86
C SER A 532 19.65 8.65 2.24
N THR A 533 19.05 7.50 1.91
CA THR A 533 19.47 6.16 2.34
C THR A 533 20.37 5.43 1.34
N CYS A 534 21.03 6.15 0.40
CA CYS A 534 21.87 5.53 -0.65
C CYS A 534 22.86 4.49 -0.10
N ASN A 535 23.46 4.77 1.06
CA ASN A 535 24.38 3.85 1.72
C ASN A 535 23.77 2.48 2.06
N VAL A 536 22.76 2.43 2.91
CA VAL A 536 22.11 1.17 3.30
C VAL A 536 21.33 0.54 2.16
N THR A 537 20.92 1.35 1.16
CA THR A 537 20.30 0.85 -0.07
C THR A 537 21.28 0.03 -0.91
N THR A 538 22.52 0.48 -1.06
CA THR A 538 23.54 -0.35 -1.75
C THR A 538 23.87 -1.62 -0.98
N VAL A 539 23.86 -1.58 0.37
CA VAL A 539 23.97 -2.80 1.20
C VAL A 539 22.79 -3.75 0.96
N ARG A 540 21.55 -3.22 0.85
CA ARG A 540 20.36 -4.00 0.48
C ARG A 540 20.52 -4.65 -0.88
N GLY A 541 20.88 -3.86 -1.90
CA GLY A 541 21.05 -4.35 -3.26
C GLY A 541 22.10 -5.45 -3.31
N MET A 542 23.24 -5.26 -2.63
CA MET A 542 24.25 -6.31 -2.53
C MET A 542 23.68 -7.63 -2.01
N PHE A 543 22.88 -7.61 -0.93
CA PHE A 543 22.18 -8.80 -0.44
C PHE A 543 21.15 -9.36 -1.44
N LEU A 544 20.38 -8.52 -2.14
CA LEU A 544 19.41 -9.02 -3.14
C LEU A 544 20.06 -9.77 -4.30
N TYR A 545 21.29 -9.39 -4.67
CA TYR A 545 22.07 -10.11 -5.67
C TYR A 545 22.61 -11.44 -5.14
N ASP A 546 23.14 -11.53 -3.93
CA ASP A 546 23.88 -12.72 -3.48
C ASP A 546 23.24 -13.55 -2.36
N LYS A 547 22.53 -12.88 -1.44
CA LYS A 547 22.00 -13.42 -0.19
C LYS A 547 20.64 -12.84 0.17
N PRO A 548 19.63 -12.98 -0.71
CA PRO A 548 18.32 -12.38 -0.48
C PRO A 548 17.65 -12.90 0.80
N SER A 549 18.06 -14.07 1.32
CA SER A 549 17.60 -14.58 2.62
C SER A 549 17.93 -13.66 3.79
N VAL A 550 19.03 -12.91 3.75
CA VAL A 550 19.38 -11.95 4.81
C VAL A 550 18.35 -10.81 4.83
N VAL A 551 17.94 -10.31 3.65
CA VAL A 551 16.86 -9.32 3.53
C VAL A 551 15.55 -9.87 4.08
N GLY A 552 15.17 -11.06 3.63
CA GLY A 552 13.97 -11.74 4.10
C GLY A 552 13.94 -11.93 5.61
N LYS A 553 15.05 -12.37 6.20
CA LYS A 553 15.17 -12.61 7.64
C LYS A 553 14.99 -11.34 8.46
N VAL A 554 15.64 -10.23 8.06
CA VAL A 554 15.51 -8.96 8.79
C VAL A 554 14.07 -8.44 8.72
N VAL A 555 13.45 -8.48 7.54
CA VAL A 555 12.06 -8.05 7.37
C VAL A 555 11.12 -8.94 8.19
N ALA A 556 11.26 -10.27 8.12
CA ALA A 556 10.47 -11.22 8.90
C ALA A 556 10.61 -10.99 10.42
N ASP A 557 11.85 -10.86 10.92
CA ASP A 557 12.11 -10.67 12.36
C ASP A 557 11.48 -9.36 12.88
N VAL A 558 11.57 -8.28 12.10
CA VAL A 558 11.00 -6.97 12.46
C VAL A 558 9.47 -6.97 12.34
N SER A 559 8.90 -7.58 11.30
CA SER A 559 7.44 -7.70 11.16
C SER A 559 6.81 -8.57 12.25
N GLU A 560 7.49 -9.63 12.66
CA GLU A 560 7.04 -10.55 13.70
C GLU A 560 7.24 -9.93 15.10
N THR A 561 8.45 -9.49 15.43
CA THR A 561 8.83 -9.14 16.81
C THR A 561 9.04 -7.66 17.07
N GLY A 562 9.10 -6.84 16.02
CA GLY A 562 9.50 -5.42 16.08
C GLY A 562 11.00 -5.24 16.35
N ALA A 563 11.82 -6.28 16.14
CA ALA A 563 13.23 -6.24 16.43
C ALA A 563 14.05 -7.23 15.57
N VAL A 564 15.35 -6.96 15.45
CA VAL A 564 16.32 -7.90 14.87
C VAL A 564 17.51 -8.10 15.81
N LYS A 565 18.05 -9.32 15.87
CA LYS A 565 19.29 -9.61 16.60
C LYS A 565 20.48 -9.53 15.64
N THR A 566 21.52 -8.85 16.09
CA THR A 566 22.78 -8.65 15.34
C THR A 566 23.85 -9.65 15.77
N GLN A 567 24.92 -9.75 14.97
CA GLN A 567 26.05 -10.65 15.22
C GLN A 567 26.70 -10.46 16.60
N ASP A 568 26.74 -9.24 17.13
CA ASP A 568 27.28 -8.97 18.48
C ASP A 568 26.27 -9.19 19.63
N GLY A 569 25.10 -9.75 19.32
CA GLY A 569 24.03 -10.04 20.26
C GLY A 569 23.14 -8.82 20.60
N SER A 570 23.42 -7.63 20.06
CA SER A 570 22.55 -6.47 20.26
C SER A 570 21.17 -6.71 19.62
N THR A 571 20.13 -6.32 20.33
CA THR A 571 18.75 -6.30 19.82
C THR A 571 18.43 -4.91 19.33
N ILE A 572 18.13 -4.79 18.04
CA ILE A 572 17.81 -3.53 17.37
C ILE A 572 16.29 -3.42 17.27
N ARG A 573 15.73 -2.30 17.72
CA ARG A 573 14.28 -2.04 17.74
C ARG A 573 13.98 -0.75 16.97
N PRO A 574 13.82 -0.80 15.65
CA PRO A 574 13.44 0.38 14.88
C PRO A 574 12.05 0.89 15.33
N PRO A 575 11.79 2.22 15.31
CA PRO A 575 10.46 2.73 15.63
C PRO A 575 9.41 2.21 14.64
N MET A 576 8.37 1.53 15.14
CA MET A 576 7.34 0.93 14.28
C MET A 576 6.64 1.94 13.38
N SER A 577 6.44 3.18 13.84
CA SER A 577 5.85 4.26 13.04
C SER A 577 6.68 4.60 11.80
N SER A 578 8.00 4.42 11.85
CA SER A 578 8.90 4.64 10.72
C SER A 578 8.99 3.45 9.78
N LEU A 579 8.41 2.31 10.16
CA LEU A 579 8.39 1.10 9.34
C LEU A 579 7.13 0.98 8.52
N LEU A 580 6.07 1.74 8.80
CA LEU A 580 4.82 1.70 8.02
C LEU A 580 4.90 2.68 6.85
N PRO A 581 4.35 2.32 5.67
CA PRO A 581 4.26 3.26 4.56
C PRO A 581 3.32 4.40 4.97
N ARG A 582 3.62 5.61 4.52
CA ARG A 582 2.70 6.74 4.75
C ARG A 582 1.58 6.67 3.72
N GLU A 583 0.39 7.08 4.11
CA GLU A 583 -0.73 7.17 3.17
C GLU A 583 -0.37 8.10 2.01
N GLY A 584 -0.66 7.67 0.79
CA GLY A 584 -0.31 8.38 -0.44
C GLY A 584 1.18 8.42 -0.79
N SER A 585 2.08 7.86 0.01
CA SER A 585 3.50 7.79 -0.34
C SER A 585 3.78 6.72 -1.40
N SER A 586 4.94 6.81 -2.05
CA SER A 586 5.30 5.84 -3.08
C SER A 586 5.45 4.42 -2.53
N GLU A 587 5.86 4.29 -1.26
CA GLU A 587 5.98 3.00 -0.57
C GLU A 587 4.63 2.29 -0.38
N ALA A 588 3.52 3.03 -0.39
CA ALA A 588 2.17 2.45 -0.31
C ALA A 588 1.68 1.86 -1.64
N LYS A 589 2.42 2.05 -2.75
CA LYS A 589 2.06 1.57 -4.08
C LYS A 589 2.93 0.38 -4.50
N PHE A 590 2.30 -0.67 -5.01
CA PHE A 590 3.02 -1.85 -5.50
C PHE A 590 2.36 -2.48 -6.75
N PRO A 591 3.11 -2.73 -7.84
CA PRO A 591 4.57 -2.61 -7.99
C PRO A 591 5.04 -1.14 -7.97
N PRO A 592 6.31 -0.86 -7.60
CA PRO A 592 6.80 0.51 -7.58
C PRO A 592 7.03 1.03 -9.01
N GLU A 593 6.75 2.31 -9.22
CA GLU A 593 7.23 3.01 -10.41
C GLU A 593 8.77 3.08 -10.42
N PRO A 594 9.42 3.19 -11.59
CA PRO A 594 10.86 3.39 -11.69
C PRO A 594 11.37 4.54 -10.81
N GLY A 595 12.33 4.23 -9.93
CA GLY A 595 12.91 5.20 -9.01
C GLY A 595 12.11 5.49 -7.75
N GLN A 596 11.02 4.78 -7.50
CA GLN A 596 10.31 4.84 -6.23
C GLN A 596 10.81 3.76 -5.26
N ARG A 597 10.84 4.12 -3.97
CA ARG A 597 11.14 3.14 -2.92
C ARG A 597 9.89 2.31 -2.63
N THR A 598 10.09 1.02 -2.42
CA THR A 598 9.06 0.08 -1.93
C THR A 598 8.94 0.12 -0.41
N TRP A 599 7.84 -0.39 0.13
CA TRP A 599 7.69 -0.53 1.58
C TRP A 599 8.72 -1.50 2.19
N LEU A 600 9.02 -2.62 1.54
CA LEU A 600 10.11 -3.52 1.96
C LEU A 600 11.44 -2.78 2.04
N GLY A 601 11.70 -1.92 1.05
CA GLY A 601 12.89 -1.08 1.05
C GLY A 601 12.95 -0.14 2.25
N GLN A 602 11.83 0.48 2.62
CA GLN A 602 11.72 1.30 3.84
C GLN A 602 11.99 0.47 5.11
N VAL A 603 11.36 -0.69 5.27
CA VAL A 603 11.55 -1.56 6.44
C VAL A 603 13.02 -1.95 6.59
N TRP A 604 13.65 -2.37 5.49
CA TRP A 604 15.06 -2.73 5.48
C TRP A 604 15.95 -1.52 5.81
N ASP A 605 15.82 -0.41 5.09
CA ASP A 605 16.72 0.75 5.22
C ASP A 605 16.67 1.34 6.63
N VAL A 606 15.47 1.53 7.18
CA VAL A 606 15.29 2.04 8.55
C VAL A 606 15.91 1.09 9.56
N THR A 607 15.77 -0.23 9.37
CA THR A 607 16.36 -1.25 10.25
C THR A 607 17.89 -1.29 10.14
N ALA A 608 18.43 -1.19 8.93
CA ALA A 608 19.86 -1.18 8.66
C ALA A 608 20.55 0.03 9.30
N VAL A 609 19.95 1.22 9.19
CA VAL A 609 20.48 2.43 9.84
C VAL A 609 20.42 2.29 11.37
N ASN A 610 19.32 1.78 11.91
CA ASN A 610 19.18 1.54 13.35
C ASN A 610 20.16 0.47 13.88
N THR A 611 20.54 -0.49 13.04
CA THR A 611 21.56 -1.49 13.37
C THR A 611 22.88 -0.84 13.74
N TYR A 612 23.26 0.24 13.05
CA TYR A 612 24.41 1.02 13.45
C TYR A 612 24.14 1.87 14.71
N TYR A 613 23.11 2.72 14.69
CA TYR A 613 22.91 3.75 15.72
C TYR A 613 22.61 3.20 17.10
N GLN A 614 21.76 2.19 17.24
CA GLN A 614 21.40 1.63 18.55
C GLN A 614 22.58 0.90 19.22
N ARG A 615 23.64 0.60 18.48
CA ARG A 615 24.87 0.00 19.02
C ARG A 615 25.89 1.03 19.51
N GLN A 616 25.72 2.31 19.17
CA GLN A 616 26.69 3.34 19.51
C GLN A 616 26.57 3.82 20.96
N THR A 617 27.71 4.20 21.54
CA THR A 617 27.83 4.86 22.85
C THR A 617 28.27 6.31 22.74
N THR A 618 28.36 6.82 21.51
CA THR A 618 28.70 8.21 21.19
C THR A 618 27.81 8.67 20.04
N ASP A 619 27.18 9.83 20.19
CA ASP A 619 26.32 10.40 19.15
C ASP A 619 27.14 11.12 18.06
N PRO A 620 26.51 11.49 16.92
CA PRO A 620 27.20 12.22 15.85
C PRO A 620 27.83 13.57 16.26
N THR A 621 27.49 14.12 17.43
CA THR A 621 28.09 15.35 17.96
C THR A 621 29.32 15.08 18.85
N GLY A 622 29.66 13.81 19.07
CA GLY A 622 30.76 13.37 19.91
C GLY A 622 30.39 13.22 21.39
N GLN A 623 29.12 13.40 21.77
CA GLN A 623 28.70 13.23 23.17
C GLN A 623 28.49 11.76 23.50
N ARG A 624 28.87 11.35 24.72
CA ARG A 624 28.57 10.01 25.23
C ARG A 624 27.08 9.84 25.46
N VAL A 625 26.58 8.66 25.11
CA VAL A 625 25.17 8.28 25.23
C VAL A 625 25.08 6.83 25.72
N ALA A 626 23.92 6.45 26.28
CA ALA A 626 23.69 5.05 26.65
C ALA A 626 23.55 4.18 25.39
N LYS A 627 24.07 2.95 25.41
CA LYS A 627 23.84 1.99 24.33
C LYS A 627 22.33 1.77 24.16
N GLY A 628 21.84 1.75 22.92
CA GLY A 628 20.42 1.64 22.59
C GLY A 628 19.63 2.96 22.64
N SER A 629 20.22 4.06 23.14
CA SER A 629 19.50 5.35 23.22
C SER A 629 19.42 6.11 21.90
N LEU A 630 20.30 5.82 20.94
CA LEU A 630 20.28 6.44 19.62
C LEU A 630 19.49 5.61 18.64
N TYR A 631 18.63 6.24 17.85
CA TYR A 631 17.87 5.57 16.80
C TYR A 631 17.64 6.50 15.62
N PHE A 632 17.33 5.88 14.50
CA PHE A 632 16.91 6.57 13.28
C PHE A 632 15.41 6.41 13.11
N LYS A 633 14.74 7.50 12.71
CA LYS A 633 13.31 7.49 12.39
C LYS A 633 13.07 8.23 11.07
N GLN A 634 12.00 7.83 10.40
CA GLN A 634 11.42 8.52 9.26
C GLN A 634 10.00 8.97 9.62
N GLU A 635 9.68 10.24 9.35
CA GLU A 635 8.40 10.90 9.60
C GLU A 635 7.93 11.65 8.35
N ALA A 636 6.73 12.24 8.37
CA ALA A 636 6.29 13.12 7.27
C ALA A 636 7.22 14.34 7.16
N PRO A 637 7.59 14.78 5.94
CA PRO A 637 8.46 15.94 5.81
C PRO A 637 7.70 17.22 6.17
N ASP A 638 8.35 18.13 6.89
CA ASP A 638 7.77 19.39 7.37
C ASP A 638 7.93 20.57 6.39
N GLY A 639 8.58 20.35 5.23
CA GLY A 639 8.79 21.36 4.20
C GLY A 639 9.63 20.87 3.02
N GLY A 640 9.88 21.75 2.04
CA GLY A 640 10.52 21.38 0.77
C GLY A 640 11.97 20.91 0.87
N SER A 641 12.68 21.22 1.96
CA SER A 641 14.05 20.75 2.21
C SER A 641 14.14 19.63 3.24
N ASP A 642 13.02 19.28 3.86
CA ASP A 642 12.95 18.19 4.81
C ASP A 642 12.66 16.89 4.06
N HIS A 643 13.33 15.82 4.46
CA HIS A 643 13.11 14.46 3.94
C HIS A 643 12.40 13.57 4.96
N GLY A 644 12.09 14.10 6.15
CA GLY A 644 11.49 13.37 7.27
C GLY A 644 12.45 12.45 8.01
N GLU A 645 13.74 12.46 7.65
CA GLU A 645 14.77 11.58 8.22
C GLU A 645 15.42 12.24 9.43
N ARG A 646 15.50 11.52 10.56
CA ARG A 646 16.05 12.05 11.82
C ARG A 646 16.91 11.01 12.53
N ILE A 647 18.01 11.48 13.12
CA ILE A 647 18.72 10.75 14.18
C ILE A 647 18.23 11.31 15.51
N CYS A 648 17.70 10.44 16.35
CA CYS A 648 17.14 10.77 17.65
C CYS A 648 17.96 10.13 18.76
N LYS A 649 17.87 10.74 19.94
CA LYS A 649 18.42 10.24 21.20
C LYS A 649 17.34 10.23 22.26
N GLN A 650 17.20 9.13 22.98
CA GLN A 650 16.32 9.04 24.13
C GLN A 650 17.08 9.32 25.43
N VAL A 651 16.60 10.25 26.24
CA VAL A 651 17.14 10.55 27.58
C VAL A 651 15.99 10.63 28.57
N ASN A 652 15.94 9.71 29.53
CA ASN A 652 14.90 9.65 30.57
C ASN A 652 13.47 9.63 30.01
N GLY A 653 13.25 8.91 28.90
CA GLY A 653 11.96 8.84 28.21
C GLY A 653 11.67 10.00 27.25
N THR A 654 12.44 11.09 27.31
CA THR A 654 12.32 12.23 26.39
C THR A 654 13.14 11.98 25.12
N GLU A 655 12.52 12.16 23.96
CA GLU A 655 13.18 12.13 22.67
C GLU A 655 13.81 13.49 22.35
N TYR A 656 15.04 13.45 21.84
CA TYR A 656 15.76 14.61 21.30
C TYR A 656 16.15 14.31 19.85
N VAL A 657 15.71 15.17 18.93
CA VAL A 657 16.22 15.18 17.56
C VAL A 657 17.61 15.80 17.56
N LEU A 658 18.59 15.10 17.00
CA LEU A 658 19.95 15.61 16.92
C LEU A 658 20.09 16.60 15.76
N GLY A 659 20.66 17.75 16.08
CA GLY A 659 20.96 18.80 15.11
C GLY A 659 22.45 18.84 14.73
N LYS A 660 22.72 19.11 13.45
CA LYS A 660 23.99 19.53 12.90
C LYS A 660 24.13 21.05 13.04
N ARG A 661 25.16 21.51 13.74
CA ARG A 661 25.54 22.94 13.70
C ARG A 661 26.01 23.29 12.28
N MET A 662 25.34 24.24 11.63
CA MET A 662 25.84 24.81 10.39
C MET A 662 26.87 25.90 10.71
N ASN A 663 27.98 25.90 9.96
CA ASN A 663 29.08 26.83 10.17
C ASN A 663 28.61 28.30 9.97
N GLY A 664 29.06 29.19 10.85
CA GLY A 664 29.02 30.65 10.66
C GLY A 664 27.84 31.41 11.26
N ASN A 665 26.60 30.91 11.12
CA ASN A 665 25.39 31.69 11.47
C ASN A 665 24.63 31.19 12.70
N GLY A 666 25.12 30.15 13.39
CA GLY A 666 24.45 29.57 14.56
C GLY A 666 23.18 28.76 14.25
N ALA A 667 22.79 28.65 12.98
CA ALA A 667 21.68 27.81 12.56
C ALA A 667 22.02 26.33 12.82
N VAL A 668 21.10 25.63 13.48
CA VAL A 668 21.16 24.18 13.67
C VAL A 668 20.21 23.57 12.64
N SER A 669 20.73 22.79 11.69
CA SER A 669 19.89 21.93 10.84
C SER A 669 19.74 20.58 11.53
N ASN A 670 18.72 19.79 11.22
CA ASN A 670 18.68 18.42 11.70
C ASN A 670 19.75 17.58 10.97
N PHE A 671 20.12 16.44 11.55
CA PHE A 671 20.80 15.40 10.78
C PHE A 671 19.78 14.77 9.82
N ASP A 672 19.68 15.35 8.63
CA ASP A 672 18.80 14.89 7.55
C ASP A 672 19.49 13.74 6.80
N GLY A 673 19.28 12.53 7.28
CA GLY A 673 19.79 11.29 6.70
C GLY A 673 20.67 10.44 7.64
N PRO A 674 21.09 9.26 7.18
CA PRO A 674 21.78 8.27 7.99
C PRO A 674 23.20 8.67 8.41
N SER A 675 23.86 9.65 7.77
CA SER A 675 25.20 10.13 8.14
C SER A 675 26.22 9.00 8.42
N MET A 676 26.18 7.94 7.61
CA MET A 676 27.06 6.78 7.73
C MET A 676 28.23 6.88 6.74
N TYR A 677 29.43 6.49 7.18
CA TYR A 677 30.64 6.37 6.38
C TYR A 677 30.90 4.91 6.00
N GLU A 678 31.92 4.69 5.18
CA GLU A 678 32.18 3.43 4.50
C GLU A 678 32.41 2.24 5.45
N ASP A 679 33.13 2.45 6.56
CA ASP A 679 33.31 1.41 7.60
C ASP A 679 32.01 1.05 8.31
N ARG A 680 31.06 1.99 8.39
CA ARG A 680 29.76 1.78 9.03
C ARG A 680 28.83 0.96 8.13
N PHE A 681 28.96 1.05 6.81
CA PHE A 681 28.20 0.21 5.87
C PHE A 681 28.62 -1.25 6.01
N LEU A 682 29.93 -1.48 6.02
CA LEU A 682 30.51 -2.81 6.19
C LEU A 682 30.18 -3.38 7.56
N ASP A 683 30.12 -2.54 8.59
CA ASP A 683 29.68 -2.96 9.92
C ASP A 683 28.22 -3.41 9.90
N VAL A 684 27.32 -2.67 9.24
CA VAL A 684 25.91 -3.09 9.11
C VAL A 684 25.78 -4.39 8.34
N TYR A 685 26.49 -4.54 7.21
CA TYR A 685 26.54 -5.79 6.47
C TYR A 685 26.97 -6.94 7.39
N HIS A 686 28.06 -6.76 8.14
CA HIS A 686 28.58 -7.78 9.04
C HIS A 686 27.64 -8.10 10.19
N GLN A 687 26.99 -7.09 10.78
CA GLN A 687 26.07 -7.31 11.88
C GLN A 687 24.79 -8.05 11.47
N LEU A 688 24.34 -7.90 10.23
CA LEU A 688 23.11 -8.51 9.75
C LEU A 688 23.33 -9.89 9.11
N SER A 689 24.49 -10.11 8.47
CA SER A 689 24.83 -11.39 7.82
C SER A 689 25.73 -12.30 8.63
N GLY A 690 26.48 -11.75 9.61
CA GLY A 690 27.57 -12.45 10.28
C GLY A 690 28.87 -12.51 9.47
N GLU A 691 28.92 -11.94 8.28
CA GLU A 691 30.03 -12.10 7.33
C GLU A 691 30.79 -10.79 7.04
N ILE A 692 32.00 -10.92 6.51
CA ILE A 692 32.81 -9.77 6.09
C ILE A 692 32.80 -9.70 4.56
N PRO A 693 32.30 -8.62 3.93
CA PRO A 693 32.19 -8.49 2.47
C PRO A 693 33.54 -8.11 1.85
N SER A 694 34.52 -9.00 2.00
CA SER A 694 35.91 -8.77 1.63
C SER A 694 36.06 -8.47 0.15
N GLY A 695 36.65 -7.31 -0.18
CA GLY A 695 36.84 -6.88 -1.57
C GLY A 695 35.65 -6.20 -2.21
N ARG A 696 34.52 -6.04 -1.50
CA ARG A 696 33.25 -5.61 -2.10
C ARG A 696 32.82 -4.19 -1.74
N MET A 697 33.68 -3.43 -1.07
CA MET A 697 33.54 -2.00 -0.87
C MET A 697 34.82 -1.29 -1.27
N LEU A 698 34.74 -0.46 -2.31
CA LEU A 698 35.87 0.27 -2.86
C LEU A 698 35.74 1.75 -2.55
N ALA A 699 36.82 2.34 -2.05
CA ALA A 699 36.91 3.77 -1.83
C ALA A 699 38.27 4.29 -2.32
N HIS A 700 38.30 5.51 -2.87
CA HIS A 700 39.56 6.15 -3.21
C HIS A 700 40.38 6.41 -1.94
N LYS A 701 41.69 6.09 -1.95
CA LYS A 701 42.56 6.15 -0.75
C LYS A 701 42.55 7.48 -0.01
N ASP A 702 42.39 8.57 -0.75
CA ASP A 702 42.46 9.94 -0.23
C ASP A 702 41.10 10.52 0.15
N LYS A 703 40.01 9.79 -0.09
CA LYS A 703 38.63 10.30 0.03
C LYS A 703 37.73 9.52 0.98
N TYR A 704 38.34 8.58 1.67
CA TYR A 704 37.72 7.81 2.74
C TYR A 704 37.55 8.68 4.01
N VAL A 705 36.36 8.64 4.64
CA VAL A 705 35.98 9.59 5.72
C VAL A 705 35.81 8.91 7.10
N GLY A 706 35.95 7.57 7.21
CA GLY A 706 35.79 6.83 8.48
C GLY A 706 37.08 6.45 9.23
N ASP A 707 37.03 5.36 10.01
CA ASP A 707 38.22 4.69 10.58
C ASP A 707 38.87 3.71 9.58
N ARG A 708 40.03 4.11 9.03
CA ARG A 708 40.76 3.33 8.00
C ARG A 708 41.13 1.92 8.46
N SER A 709 41.44 1.76 9.74
CA SER A 709 41.81 0.45 10.29
C SER A 709 40.57 -0.44 10.33
N ARG A 710 39.44 0.10 10.78
CA ARG A 710 38.16 -0.61 10.79
C ARG A 710 37.68 -0.96 9.39
N PHE A 711 37.78 -0.04 8.43
CA PHE A 711 37.41 -0.29 7.03
C PHE A 711 38.16 -1.49 6.44
N LYS A 712 39.49 -1.52 6.61
CA LYS A 712 40.31 -2.66 6.16
C LYS A 712 39.98 -3.94 6.91
N ALA A 713 39.76 -3.87 8.23
CA ALA A 713 39.37 -5.02 9.03
C ALA A 713 38.02 -5.61 8.63
N LEU A 714 37.11 -4.78 8.12
CA LEU A 714 35.81 -5.18 7.57
C LEU A 714 35.87 -5.47 6.05
N GLY A 715 37.07 -5.66 5.49
CA GLY A 715 37.25 -6.13 4.12
C GLY A 715 37.15 -5.05 3.04
N GLY A 716 37.12 -3.77 3.42
CA GLY A 716 37.15 -2.66 2.48
C GLY A 716 38.50 -2.52 1.76
N VAL A 717 38.47 -2.10 0.49
CA VAL A 717 39.65 -1.93 -0.36
C VAL A 717 39.85 -0.47 -0.72
N SER A 718 41.06 0.02 -0.49
CA SER A 718 41.49 1.36 -0.92
C SER A 718 42.03 1.31 -2.34
N ILE A 719 41.55 2.21 -3.19
CA ILE A 719 41.94 2.32 -4.60
C ILE A 719 42.85 3.54 -4.78
N ASP A 720 44.03 3.29 -5.34
CA ASP A 720 45.09 4.28 -5.49
C ASP A 720 45.19 4.83 -6.90
N SER A 721 44.95 3.98 -7.90
CA SER A 721 45.05 4.29 -9.32
C SER A 721 43.92 3.63 -10.11
N GLU A 722 43.71 4.08 -11.35
CA GLU A 722 42.80 3.41 -12.30
C GLU A 722 43.19 1.94 -12.53
N GLY A 723 44.49 1.65 -12.61
CA GLY A 723 44.99 0.28 -12.76
C GLY A 723 44.68 -0.61 -11.55
N ASP A 724 44.70 -0.06 -10.33
CA ASP A 724 44.28 -0.79 -9.13
C ASP A 724 42.78 -1.09 -9.15
N LEU A 725 41.96 -0.14 -9.63
CA LEU A 725 40.53 -0.35 -9.80
C LEU A 725 40.26 -1.45 -10.83
N GLU A 726 40.86 -1.35 -12.02
CA GLU A 726 40.75 -2.36 -13.08
C GLU A 726 41.16 -3.75 -12.60
N LYS A 727 42.30 -3.85 -11.91
CA LYS A 727 42.76 -5.12 -11.33
C LYS A 727 41.78 -5.68 -10.30
N THR A 728 41.22 -4.81 -9.45
CA THR A 728 40.26 -5.21 -8.42
C THR A 728 38.97 -5.73 -9.06
N LEU A 729 38.42 -5.00 -10.04
CA LEU A 729 37.19 -5.39 -10.73
C LEU A 729 37.34 -6.68 -11.56
N THR A 730 38.53 -6.93 -12.12
CA THR A 730 38.79 -8.16 -12.89
C THR A 730 38.65 -9.44 -12.06
N GLY A 731 38.93 -9.39 -10.76
CA GLY A 731 38.83 -10.53 -9.83
C GLY A 731 37.70 -10.41 -8.81
N ALA A 732 36.80 -9.44 -8.98
CA ALA A 732 35.78 -9.14 -7.99
C ALA A 732 34.64 -10.15 -7.99
N HIS A 733 34.04 -10.36 -6.81
CA HIS A 733 32.73 -10.97 -6.68
C HIS A 733 31.67 -9.86 -6.72
N PHE A 734 30.90 -9.81 -7.80
CA PHE A 734 29.88 -8.79 -8.00
C PHE A 734 28.58 -9.10 -7.21
N PRO A 735 27.80 -8.08 -6.84
CA PRO A 735 28.09 -6.65 -7.00
C PRO A 735 29.12 -6.11 -5.99
N VAL A 736 29.71 -4.96 -6.32
CA VAL A 736 30.68 -4.23 -5.50
C VAL A 736 30.18 -2.81 -5.24
N ILE A 737 30.24 -2.34 -4.00
CA ILE A 737 29.87 -0.97 -3.64
C ILE A 737 31.04 -0.03 -3.94
N VAL A 738 30.77 1.09 -4.62
CA VAL A 738 31.77 2.12 -4.93
C VAL A 738 31.28 3.50 -4.48
N LYS A 739 32.11 4.23 -3.72
CA LYS A 739 31.87 5.64 -3.40
C LYS A 739 32.42 6.55 -4.48
N LEU A 740 31.59 7.49 -4.96
CA LEU A 740 31.95 8.35 -6.08
C LEU A 740 31.24 9.71 -6.07
N ASN A 741 31.61 10.59 -7.01
CA ASN A 741 30.96 11.88 -7.26
C ASN A 741 29.93 11.77 -8.39
N THR A 742 28.66 12.09 -8.12
CA THR A 742 27.55 11.89 -9.07
C THR A 742 27.65 12.72 -10.35
N GLY A 743 28.48 13.75 -10.38
CA GLY A 743 28.58 14.66 -11.52
C GLY A 743 28.93 13.92 -12.81
N LEU A 744 29.72 12.85 -12.72
CA LEU A 744 30.04 12.03 -13.89
C LEU A 744 28.90 11.10 -14.31
N VAL A 745 28.20 10.47 -13.36
CA VAL A 745 26.98 9.68 -13.62
C VAL A 745 25.93 10.54 -14.33
N GLU A 746 25.72 11.76 -13.84
CA GLU A 746 24.81 12.73 -14.45
C GLU A 746 25.27 13.20 -15.83
N LEU A 747 26.59 13.38 -16.03
CA LEU A 747 27.14 13.68 -17.35
C LEU A 747 26.80 12.55 -18.34
N ARG A 748 27.07 11.29 -17.98
CA ARG A 748 26.80 10.14 -18.86
C ARG A 748 25.31 10.01 -19.18
N LYS A 749 24.42 10.27 -18.22
CA LYS A 749 22.97 10.33 -18.48
C LYS A 749 22.59 11.46 -19.46
N ARG A 750 23.14 12.67 -19.27
CA ARG A 750 22.90 13.80 -20.19
C ARG A 750 23.40 13.51 -21.60
N GLU A 751 24.55 12.84 -21.73
CA GLU A 751 25.07 12.37 -23.01
C GLU A 751 24.10 11.36 -23.66
N GLN A 752 23.55 10.42 -22.89
CA GLN A 752 22.56 9.45 -23.39
C GLN A 752 21.28 10.15 -23.87
N ASP A 753 20.75 11.09 -23.08
CA ASP A 753 19.54 11.84 -23.44
C ASP A 753 19.71 12.64 -24.73
N ARG A 754 20.91 13.16 -24.97
CA ARG A 754 21.27 13.85 -26.23
C ARG A 754 21.29 12.87 -27.39
N LEU A 755 21.94 11.72 -27.23
CA LEU A 755 21.96 10.68 -28.28
C LEU A 755 20.55 10.18 -28.63
N ASP A 756 19.68 9.99 -27.63
CA ASP A 756 18.30 9.55 -27.84
C ASP A 756 17.46 10.59 -28.61
N ARG A 757 17.84 11.88 -28.55
CA ARG A 757 17.26 12.97 -29.37
C ARG A 757 17.98 13.19 -30.71
N GLY A 758 18.99 12.40 -31.05
CA GLY A 758 19.81 12.57 -32.25
C GLY A 758 20.78 13.77 -32.20
N GLU A 759 21.08 14.28 -31.00
CA GLU A 759 22.01 15.38 -30.77
C GLU A 759 23.45 14.88 -30.53
N ASP A 760 24.45 15.72 -30.82
CA ASP A 760 25.84 15.44 -30.43
C ASP A 760 26.00 15.43 -28.90
N ARG A 761 26.49 14.31 -28.36
CA ARG A 761 26.75 14.14 -26.92
C ARG A 761 27.78 15.12 -26.35
N SER A 762 28.72 15.63 -27.16
CA SER A 762 29.82 16.50 -26.70
C SER A 762 29.33 17.82 -26.06
N GLY A 763 28.09 18.22 -26.36
CA GLY A 763 27.44 19.38 -25.75
C GLY A 763 26.94 19.18 -24.31
N ALA A 764 27.01 17.97 -23.75
CA ALA A 764 26.65 17.74 -22.36
C ALA A 764 27.71 18.34 -21.41
N THR A 765 27.27 19.13 -20.43
CA THR A 765 28.15 19.69 -19.40
C THR A 765 28.06 18.88 -18.11
N ARG A 766 29.22 18.67 -17.47
CA ARG A 766 29.31 17.97 -16.18
C ARG A 766 28.76 18.87 -15.07
N PRO A 767 27.68 18.47 -14.37
CA PRO A 767 27.25 19.17 -13.16
C PRO A 767 28.24 18.93 -12.02
N ALA A 768 28.16 19.76 -10.96
CA ALA A 768 29.08 19.68 -9.82
C ALA A 768 29.09 18.30 -9.14
N GLY A 769 27.94 17.62 -9.10
CA GLY A 769 27.82 16.32 -8.45
C GLY A 769 27.89 16.36 -6.92
N GLY A 770 27.46 15.29 -6.28
CA GLY A 770 27.53 15.07 -4.84
C GLY A 770 28.21 13.77 -4.49
N GLU A 771 28.52 13.56 -3.21
CA GLU A 771 28.91 12.24 -2.74
C GLU A 771 27.74 11.25 -2.88
N HIS A 772 28.02 10.09 -3.45
CA HIS A 772 27.06 9.00 -3.59
C HIS A 772 27.78 7.66 -3.50
N VAL A 773 27.00 6.60 -3.28
CA VAL A 773 27.48 5.22 -3.40
C VAL A 773 26.55 4.47 -4.33
N LEU A 774 27.13 3.63 -5.17
CA LEU A 774 26.38 2.80 -6.11
C LEU A 774 26.93 1.38 -6.16
N LEU A 775 26.21 0.49 -6.82
CA LEU A 775 26.64 -0.89 -7.08
C LEU A 775 27.23 -0.99 -8.48
N VAL A 776 28.46 -1.49 -8.57
CA VAL A 776 29.00 -2.04 -9.81
C VAL A 776 28.56 -3.50 -9.86
N THR A 777 27.75 -3.86 -10.85
CA THR A 777 27.14 -5.20 -10.99
C THR A 777 27.89 -6.10 -11.96
N GLY A 778 28.81 -5.52 -12.75
CA GLY A 778 29.64 -6.25 -13.68
C GLY A 778 30.78 -5.41 -14.25
N TYR A 779 31.76 -6.07 -14.84
CA TYR A 779 32.89 -5.44 -15.51
C TYR A 779 33.27 -6.23 -16.78
N ASP A 780 33.37 -5.51 -17.89
CA ASP A 780 33.88 -6.04 -19.15
C ASP A 780 35.36 -5.64 -19.33
N PRO A 781 36.32 -6.57 -19.17
CA PRO A 781 37.74 -6.27 -19.30
C PRO A 781 38.16 -5.93 -20.74
N GLN A 782 37.42 -6.36 -21.76
CA GLN A 782 37.77 -6.11 -23.15
C GLN A 782 37.48 -4.66 -23.53
N SER A 783 36.29 -4.16 -23.19
CA SER A 783 35.91 -2.76 -23.46
C SER A 783 36.27 -1.80 -22.33
N LYS A 784 36.72 -2.32 -21.18
CA LYS A 784 36.94 -1.60 -19.93
C LYS A 784 35.71 -0.82 -19.47
N THR A 785 34.52 -1.38 -19.67
CA THR A 785 33.25 -0.77 -19.24
C THR A 785 32.65 -1.50 -18.04
N VAL A 786 31.92 -0.77 -17.22
CA VAL A 786 31.26 -1.29 -16.02
C VAL A 786 29.75 -1.26 -16.17
N SER A 787 29.09 -2.22 -15.52
CA SER A 787 27.65 -2.20 -15.30
C SER A 787 27.38 -1.64 -13.91
N VAL A 788 26.41 -0.74 -13.82
CA VAL A 788 26.14 0.09 -12.64
C VAL A 788 24.64 0.10 -12.35
N ASP A 789 24.29 -0.25 -11.12
CA ASP A 789 23.02 0.02 -10.49
C ASP A 789 23.21 1.21 -9.54
N ASN A 790 22.56 2.32 -9.87
CA ASN A 790 22.72 3.57 -9.14
C ASN A 790 21.72 3.74 -7.99
N SER A 791 20.77 2.80 -7.84
CA SER A 791 19.73 2.77 -6.80
C SER A 791 18.82 4.00 -6.74
N TRP A 792 18.85 4.86 -7.76
CA TRP A 792 17.93 6.01 -7.88
C TRP A 792 16.76 5.73 -8.79
N SER A 793 17.03 5.10 -9.93
CA SER A 793 16.06 4.75 -10.96
C SER A 793 16.82 4.01 -12.07
N PRO A 794 16.23 3.00 -12.71
CA PRO A 794 16.82 2.29 -13.84
C PRO A 794 17.27 3.18 -15.00
N ILE A 795 16.74 4.40 -15.11
CA ILE A 795 17.17 5.35 -16.14
C ILE A 795 18.58 5.92 -15.90
N TYR A 796 19.12 5.78 -14.69
CA TYR A 796 20.49 6.20 -14.34
C TYR A 796 21.47 5.02 -14.27
N ASP A 797 21.00 3.81 -14.57
CA ASP A 797 21.84 2.62 -14.60
C ASP A 797 22.59 2.55 -15.93
N PHE A 798 23.78 1.97 -15.88
CA PHE A 798 24.62 1.77 -17.05
C PHE A 798 24.86 0.28 -17.23
N ARG A 799 24.83 -0.17 -18.47
CA ARG A 799 25.21 -1.54 -18.83
C ARG A 799 26.58 -1.51 -19.48
N SER A 800 27.39 -2.52 -19.21
CA SER A 800 28.65 -2.72 -19.94
C SER A 800 28.38 -2.96 -21.43
N ARG A 801 29.38 -2.74 -22.29
CA ARG A 801 29.23 -3.02 -23.73
C ARG A 801 28.93 -4.49 -24.01
N ALA A 802 29.48 -5.42 -23.22
CA ALA A 802 29.19 -6.86 -23.31
C ALA A 802 27.72 -7.17 -23.01
N GLU A 803 27.13 -6.53 -21.99
CA GLU A 803 25.71 -6.69 -21.67
C GLU A 803 24.79 -6.08 -22.73
N LEU A 804 25.13 -4.89 -23.24
CA LEU A 804 24.41 -4.27 -24.34
C LEU A 804 24.40 -5.18 -25.57
N ALA A 805 25.56 -5.73 -25.94
CA ALA A 805 25.70 -6.66 -27.04
C ALA A 805 24.87 -7.95 -26.83
N SER A 806 24.93 -8.52 -25.62
CA SER A 806 24.14 -9.72 -25.26
C SER A 806 22.63 -9.47 -25.32
N ALA A 807 22.19 -8.26 -25.02
CA ALA A 807 20.80 -7.83 -25.13
C ALA A 807 20.38 -7.46 -26.56
N GLY A 808 21.26 -7.58 -27.56
CA GLY A 808 20.98 -7.15 -28.93
C GLY A 808 20.81 -5.64 -29.10
N VAL A 809 21.29 -4.86 -28.13
CA VAL A 809 21.25 -3.39 -28.17
C VAL A 809 22.48 -2.88 -28.90
N ASP A 810 22.28 -1.99 -29.86
CA ASP A 810 23.37 -1.29 -30.55
C ASP A 810 24.20 -0.47 -29.55
N ALA A 811 25.37 -0.99 -29.19
CA ALA A 811 26.26 -0.41 -28.20
C ALA A 811 26.80 0.97 -28.61
N ASP A 812 26.77 1.33 -29.89
CA ASP A 812 27.22 2.65 -30.34
C ASP A 812 26.13 3.73 -30.17
N ARG A 813 24.87 3.30 -29.95
CA ARG A 813 23.76 4.19 -29.58
C ARG A 813 23.58 4.33 -28.07
N LYS A 814 24.45 3.71 -27.27
CA LYS A 814 24.39 3.75 -25.81
C LYS A 814 25.69 4.27 -25.20
N VAL A 815 25.54 5.15 -24.20
CA VAL A 815 26.64 5.64 -23.39
C VAL A 815 26.98 4.57 -22.35
N ALA A 816 28.22 4.08 -22.39
CA ALA A 816 28.76 3.17 -21.38
C ALA A 816 29.66 3.95 -20.41
N MET A 817 29.70 3.50 -19.16
CA MET A 817 30.63 4.02 -18.16
C MET A 817 31.92 3.20 -18.20
N THR A 818 33.07 3.87 -18.32
CA THR A 818 34.39 3.20 -18.34
C THR A 818 34.98 3.05 -16.94
N VAL A 819 36.00 2.19 -16.79
CA VAL A 819 36.77 2.13 -15.53
C VAL A 819 37.47 3.45 -15.21
N GLY A 820 37.97 4.16 -16.22
CA GLY A 820 38.58 5.49 -16.07
C GLY A 820 37.57 6.55 -15.62
N ASP A 821 36.33 6.47 -16.12
CA ASP A 821 35.23 7.29 -15.62
C ASP A 821 34.99 7.02 -14.13
N LEU A 822 34.80 5.75 -13.78
CA LEU A 822 34.54 5.35 -12.40
C LEU A 822 35.66 5.82 -11.46
N TYR A 823 36.93 5.58 -11.80
CA TYR A 823 38.07 6.04 -11.02
C TYR A 823 38.13 7.57 -10.90
N SER A 824 37.91 8.30 -11.99
CA SER A 824 37.90 9.77 -11.98
C SER A 824 36.80 10.30 -11.06
N SER A 825 35.62 9.70 -11.11
CA SER A 825 34.51 10.04 -10.22
C SER A 825 34.80 9.72 -8.75
N MET A 826 35.45 8.58 -8.45
CA MET A 826 35.93 8.25 -7.10
C MET A 826 36.93 9.31 -6.59
N LYS A 827 37.87 9.75 -7.43
CA LYS A 827 38.88 10.76 -7.12
C LYS A 827 38.29 12.16 -6.90
N ASP A 828 37.20 12.49 -7.57
CA ASP A 828 36.53 13.80 -7.50
C ASP A 828 35.57 13.93 -6.30
N THR A 829 35.42 12.89 -5.48
CA THR A 829 34.67 13.00 -4.21
C THR A 829 35.29 14.07 -3.31
N THR A 830 34.46 14.82 -2.59
CA THR A 830 34.93 15.84 -1.65
C THR A 830 35.39 15.16 -0.36
N ALA A 831 36.57 15.53 0.15
CA ALA A 831 37.05 14.97 1.41
C ALA A 831 36.32 15.66 2.58
N GLY A 832 35.09 15.27 2.87
CA GLY A 832 34.41 15.63 4.12
C GLY A 832 33.34 16.73 4.07
N GLU A 833 32.82 17.10 2.90
CA GLU A 833 31.57 17.89 2.84
C GLU A 833 30.39 16.93 2.65
N SER A 834 29.62 16.77 3.73
CA SER A 834 28.45 15.90 3.87
C SER A 834 27.67 15.58 2.59
N PHE A 835 27.34 14.29 2.42
CA PHE A 835 26.37 13.64 1.52
C PHE A 835 25.03 14.36 1.18
N ASN A 836 24.79 15.59 1.63
CA ASN A 836 23.45 16.22 1.67
C ASN A 836 23.15 17.22 0.54
N TRP A 837 24.02 17.43 -0.46
CA TRP A 837 23.90 18.66 -1.27
C TRP A 837 23.12 18.57 -2.59
N ILE A 838 23.00 17.41 -3.25
CA ILE A 838 22.55 17.40 -4.67
C ILE A 838 21.08 17.07 -4.89
N TRP A 839 20.41 16.38 -3.97
CA TRP A 839 18.96 16.12 -4.12
C TRP A 839 18.08 17.36 -3.94
N ARG A 840 18.59 18.44 -3.33
CA ARG A 840 17.83 19.67 -3.01
C ARG A 840 17.20 20.41 -4.21
N HIS A 841 17.58 20.09 -5.45
CA HIS A 841 17.20 20.85 -6.65
C HIS A 841 16.51 20.01 -7.73
N ARG A 842 16.19 18.74 -7.46
CA ARG A 842 15.46 17.85 -8.37
C ARG A 842 14.20 17.38 -7.67
#